data_AF-A0A505IA63-F1
#
_entry.id   AF-A0A505IA63-F1
#
_cell.length_a   1.000
_cell.length_b   1.000
_cell.length_c   1.000
_cell.angle_alpha   90.00
_cell.angle_beta   90.00
_cell.angle_gamma   90.00
#
_symmetry.space_group_name_H-M   'P 1'
#
loop_
_entity.id
_entity.type
_entity.pdbx_description
1 polymer ?
#
loop_
_entity_poly.entity_id
_entity_poly.type
_entity_poly.pdbx_seq_one_letter_code
_entity_poly.pdbx_strand_id
1 'polypeptide(L)'
;MAQGSSRRLEELPVELLEAILAAAPDITTLEAAAMTGPCLYNAFKGAEQLIVRPVVLRQFDPSLIHDVLATHASNKIDHQSTEQVETFMVPYLARDQHYFEASMNWRLSEALLIDRLDKAVKYLVDRLAAEALPVPSTSASQNLSSFLPPSKTERNRISRSLYRFHANCNLQQEWDAIAARSAGFAPWENEQLYCIYDFLMRMVKQVIEDPNLRSNWPQYISQVSDTAFHNYLQFHLSLGLTHVRRFALQKEKQLQQIVHVTRATPRIDQQLSFLYNGLHPVSRWPPLEHALGDFDAEDEKKYIPQPWYHDPDSGPEDIWRWAHRDEEAGGFVGNFAQAVLRQWAYVMWDRGRIDGWFVFIRPWMSTSRRYLERLGQDSDELLSDGLELEMRERLLLRHRRIGLKLYDPETWACRCDWGKPSCSQCIRAKVDCPGYRSALEYKFRDQSRDVIRKAQLKAERESEEISKRQKRTVKGNSNQMLTYSSSPSSNLSYPTAELAKGYLFVNYIAKGDRGAYMPYLSTLANHLESSAVNDALTAAGLAALSNIYRSRQLMYTARQHYMTALSQTSSSLSHAHLSTRDETLATVVLLSMFEVLTCSDGLFINRWIKHLDGAAILIETRGPEQLTRPEGLALFSQLRTQIVLSHIYRQKHTSAMIRRLSQETAKYRPNKDDAIVDRLSSVTIPLGDLCAAIKEGTISCPSEIVRYALNLDAQIQSIMSDIPASMGYKTVNVALAQGVPTVDTVWGAQYHTYRDITVSSFWNNYRSARLVLLELIVEAIGAMNIHFPGNTKEEHQHLLRECQQISRRLVEDICASVPFHLGSVVDDSHVDKFSGSTTFKSSDANKHRASKPPHLSSESPFGAPAAGGFALMWPLLIAADSGYAPRELRSWIIHCLDKIGHSMGINQALAMAQLVREGESTRAWLSPEYSSPKRDGQEGGSWNEAEAL
;
A
#
# COMPACT_ATOMS: atom_id res chain seq x y z
N MET A 1 2.23 -34.09 -26.76
CA MET A 1 3.35 -33.18 -26.44
C MET A 1 2.88 -31.74 -26.66
N ALA A 2 3.09 -30.89 -25.66
CA ALA A 2 2.95 -29.42 -25.62
C ALA A 2 1.57 -28.79 -25.88
N GLN A 3 0.67 -28.86 -24.89
CA GLN A 3 -0.27 -27.76 -24.57
C GLN A 3 0.06 -27.28 -23.16
N GLY A 4 0.88 -26.26 -23.05
CA GLY A 4 1.27 -25.68 -21.78
C GLY A 4 1.53 -24.19 -21.95
N SER A 5 0.96 -23.41 -21.01
CA SER A 5 1.39 -22.07 -20.61
C SER A 5 1.05 -20.88 -21.53
N SER A 6 -0.12 -20.27 -21.30
CA SER A 6 -0.28 -18.80 -21.27
C SER A 6 -1.67 -18.50 -20.69
N ARG A 7 -1.87 -18.37 -19.36
CA ARG A 7 -1.89 -17.08 -18.66
C ARG A 7 -1.85 -17.29 -17.13
N ARG A 8 -0.74 -17.83 -16.61
CA ARG A 8 -0.58 -18.04 -15.14
C ARG A 8 -0.68 -16.74 -14.32
N LEU A 9 -0.41 -15.59 -14.93
CA LEU A 9 -0.46 -14.29 -14.26
C LEU A 9 -1.91 -13.81 -14.03
N GLU A 10 -2.81 -14.04 -15.00
CA GLU A 10 -4.21 -13.58 -14.92
C GLU A 10 -5.08 -14.45 -13.99
N GLU A 11 -4.60 -15.65 -13.65
CA GLU A 11 -5.20 -16.54 -12.65
C GLU A 11 -4.80 -16.18 -11.21
N LEU A 12 -3.87 -15.24 -11.03
CA LEU A 12 -3.48 -14.80 -9.70
C LEU A 12 -4.60 -13.97 -9.06
N PRO A 13 -4.80 -14.08 -7.73
CA PRO A 13 -5.64 -13.16 -6.99
C PRO A 13 -5.26 -11.70 -7.26
N VAL A 14 -6.25 -10.83 -7.31
CA VAL A 14 -6.08 -9.40 -7.59
C VAL A 14 -5.02 -8.76 -6.68
N GLU A 15 -4.90 -9.24 -5.44
CA GLU A 15 -3.91 -8.76 -4.48
C GLU A 15 -2.46 -9.08 -4.87
N LEU A 16 -2.21 -10.25 -5.48
CA LEU A 16 -0.87 -10.58 -5.99
C LEU A 16 -0.55 -9.75 -7.23
N LEU A 17 -1.55 -9.47 -8.07
CA LEU A 17 -1.40 -8.58 -9.21
C LEU A 17 -1.08 -7.15 -8.76
N GLU A 18 -1.80 -6.63 -7.77
CA GLU A 18 -1.53 -5.32 -7.15
C GLU A 18 -0.13 -5.28 -6.52
N ALA A 19 0.31 -6.34 -5.82
CA ALA A 19 1.64 -6.42 -5.23
C ALA A 19 2.75 -6.45 -6.30
N ILE A 20 2.54 -7.19 -7.40
CA ILE A 20 3.45 -7.22 -8.55
C ILE A 20 3.58 -5.81 -9.16
N LEU A 21 2.46 -5.11 -9.35
CA LEU A 21 2.46 -3.75 -9.87
C LEU A 21 3.14 -2.77 -8.90
N ALA A 22 2.89 -2.86 -7.59
CA ALA A 22 3.52 -2.03 -6.56
C ALA A 22 5.03 -2.29 -6.41
N ALA A 23 5.49 -3.47 -6.85
CA ALA A 23 6.91 -3.84 -6.90
C ALA A 23 7.63 -3.34 -8.16
N ALA A 24 6.94 -2.64 -9.08
CA ALA A 24 7.57 -2.07 -10.26
C ALA A 24 8.78 -1.18 -9.88
N PRO A 25 9.92 -1.29 -10.58
CA PRO A 25 11.15 -0.58 -10.23
C PRO A 25 11.04 0.94 -10.42
N ASP A 26 10.21 1.38 -11.38
CA ASP A 26 10.01 2.78 -11.74
C ASP A 26 8.62 3.02 -12.35
N ILE A 27 8.27 4.29 -12.49
CA ILE A 27 6.96 4.75 -12.97
C ILE A 27 6.72 4.32 -14.44
N THR A 28 7.77 4.32 -15.27
CA THR A 28 7.66 3.90 -16.69
C THR A 28 7.32 2.41 -16.78
N THR A 29 7.94 1.57 -15.95
CA THR A 29 7.68 0.13 -15.88
C THR A 29 6.28 -0.14 -15.33
N LEU A 30 5.83 0.63 -14.34
CA LEU A 30 4.45 0.54 -13.83
C LEU A 30 3.42 0.85 -14.93
N GLU A 31 3.62 1.94 -15.67
CA GLU A 31 2.74 2.31 -16.79
C GLU A 31 2.68 1.18 -17.83
N ALA A 32 3.84 0.68 -18.26
CA ALA A 32 3.89 -0.42 -19.22
C ALA A 32 3.20 -1.68 -18.69
N ALA A 33 3.46 -2.06 -17.43
CA ALA A 33 2.88 -3.24 -16.78
C ALA A 33 1.35 -3.15 -16.67
N ALA A 34 0.83 -2.00 -16.23
CA ALA A 34 -0.61 -1.77 -16.13
C ALA A 34 -1.31 -1.83 -17.51
N MET A 35 -0.61 -1.45 -18.59
CA MET A 35 -1.14 -1.42 -19.95
C MET A 35 -1.02 -2.75 -20.71
N THR A 36 -0.40 -3.78 -20.13
CA THR A 36 -0.20 -5.07 -20.82
C THR A 36 -1.48 -5.88 -21.04
N GLY A 37 -2.53 -5.67 -20.24
CA GLY A 37 -3.80 -6.35 -20.42
C GLY A 37 -4.91 -5.93 -19.44
N PRO A 38 -6.18 -6.29 -19.72
CA PRO A 38 -7.33 -5.85 -18.93
C PRO A 38 -7.29 -6.29 -17.46
N CYS A 39 -6.74 -7.48 -17.17
CA CYS A 39 -6.64 -8.02 -15.82
C CYS A 39 -5.73 -7.15 -14.92
N LEU A 40 -4.50 -6.85 -15.38
CA LEU A 40 -3.56 -5.98 -14.68
C LEU A 40 -4.05 -4.53 -14.63
N TYR A 41 -4.69 -4.05 -15.69
CA TYR A 41 -5.29 -2.71 -15.70
C TYR A 41 -6.41 -2.58 -14.66
N ASN A 42 -7.27 -3.59 -14.53
CA ASN A 42 -8.35 -3.60 -13.54
C ASN A 42 -7.81 -3.70 -12.10
N ALA A 43 -6.79 -4.54 -11.87
CA ALA A 43 -6.09 -4.64 -10.58
C ALA A 43 -5.44 -3.29 -10.22
N PHE A 44 -4.75 -2.66 -11.18
CA PHE A 44 -4.18 -1.34 -11.04
C PHE A 44 -5.25 -0.29 -10.67
N LYS A 45 -6.37 -0.24 -11.40
CA LYS A 45 -7.46 0.72 -11.18
C LYS A 45 -8.13 0.54 -9.82
N GLY A 46 -8.19 -0.68 -9.28
CA GLY A 46 -8.73 -0.98 -7.96
C GLY A 46 -7.91 -0.40 -6.80
N ALA A 47 -6.60 -0.23 -6.98
CA ALA A 47 -5.65 0.13 -5.92
C ALA A 47 -4.58 1.16 -6.33
N GLU A 48 -4.88 2.04 -7.29
CA GLU A 48 -3.92 2.97 -7.92
C GLU A 48 -3.02 3.71 -6.91
N GLN A 49 -3.59 4.33 -5.88
CA GLN A 49 -2.81 5.07 -4.87
C GLN A 49 -1.83 4.19 -4.07
N LEU A 50 -2.23 2.96 -3.76
CA LEU A 50 -1.39 2.01 -3.02
C LEU A 50 -0.24 1.46 -3.87
N ILE A 51 -0.42 1.46 -5.19
CA ILE A 51 0.58 0.99 -6.15
C ILE A 51 1.56 2.11 -6.52
N VAL A 52 1.06 3.30 -6.84
CA VAL A 52 1.87 4.41 -7.34
C VAL A 52 2.80 4.96 -6.25
N ARG A 53 2.31 5.12 -5.01
CA ARG A 53 3.11 5.67 -3.90
C ARG A 53 4.45 4.95 -3.69
N PRO A 54 4.49 3.63 -3.45
CA PRO A 54 5.77 2.94 -3.23
C PRO A 54 6.67 2.94 -4.48
N VAL A 55 6.11 2.96 -5.69
CA VAL A 55 6.89 3.03 -6.93
C VAL A 55 7.60 4.38 -7.07
N VAL A 56 6.89 5.49 -6.83
CA VAL A 56 7.50 6.83 -6.82
C VAL A 56 8.58 6.91 -5.74
N LEU A 57 8.28 6.54 -4.50
CA LEU A 57 9.25 6.63 -3.39
C LEU A 57 10.49 5.73 -3.60
N ARG A 58 10.37 4.65 -4.38
CA ARG A 58 11.48 3.74 -4.73
C ARG A 58 12.35 4.28 -5.87
N GLN A 59 11.77 4.99 -6.83
CA GLN A 59 12.48 5.50 -8.01
C GLN A 59 13.55 6.56 -7.65
N PHE A 60 13.34 7.29 -6.56
CA PHE A 60 14.18 8.41 -6.16
C PHE A 60 15.02 8.10 -4.92
N ASP A 61 16.19 8.72 -4.83
CA ASP A 61 17.00 8.66 -3.61
C ASP A 61 16.28 9.36 -2.44
N PRO A 62 16.31 8.83 -1.21
CA PRO A 62 15.67 9.45 -0.06
C PRO A 62 16.05 10.92 0.16
N SER A 63 17.28 11.32 -0.19
CA SER A 63 17.74 12.71 -0.07
C SER A 63 17.08 13.69 -1.05
N LEU A 64 16.39 13.19 -2.08
CA LEU A 64 15.73 13.97 -3.13
C LEU A 64 14.20 13.98 -3.04
N ILE A 65 13.59 13.11 -2.21
CA ILE A 65 12.14 12.93 -2.16
C ILE A 65 11.43 14.26 -1.87
N HIS A 66 11.89 15.01 -0.87
CA HIS A 66 11.37 16.34 -0.58
C HIS A 66 11.41 17.26 -1.81
N ASP A 67 12.56 17.34 -2.47
CA ASP A 67 12.80 18.26 -3.59
C ASP A 67 11.93 17.90 -4.80
N VAL A 68 11.75 16.60 -5.07
CA VAL A 68 10.88 16.07 -6.13
C VAL A 68 9.41 16.39 -5.85
N LEU A 69 8.92 16.09 -4.64
CA LEU A 69 7.51 16.27 -4.30
C LEU A 69 7.13 17.74 -4.15
N ALA A 70 7.99 18.56 -3.55
CA ALA A 70 7.78 20.00 -3.45
C ALA A 70 7.75 20.68 -4.82
N THR A 71 8.64 20.27 -5.73
CA THR A 71 8.64 20.77 -7.12
C THR A 71 7.38 20.33 -7.88
N HIS A 72 6.89 19.12 -7.64
CA HIS A 72 5.63 18.69 -8.21
C HIS A 72 4.45 19.49 -7.67
N ALA A 73 4.39 19.72 -6.36
CA ALA A 73 3.35 20.51 -5.71
C ALA A 73 3.33 21.97 -6.18
N SER A 74 4.50 22.57 -6.45
CA SER A 74 4.55 23.95 -6.93
C SER A 74 3.93 24.16 -8.32
N ASN A 75 3.81 23.12 -9.15
CA ASN A 75 3.09 23.21 -10.43
C ASN A 75 1.60 23.54 -10.28
N LYS A 76 1.03 23.32 -9.08
CA LYS A 76 -0.40 23.52 -8.80
C LYS A 76 -0.72 24.89 -8.21
N ILE A 77 0.30 25.71 -7.99
CA ILE A 77 0.17 27.04 -7.39
C ILE A 77 -0.12 28.05 -8.49
N ASP A 78 -1.10 28.90 -8.26
CA ASP A 78 -1.26 30.10 -9.06
C ASP A 78 -0.17 31.11 -8.68
N HIS A 79 0.79 31.30 -9.58
CA HIS A 79 1.90 32.23 -9.41
C HIS A 79 1.43 33.68 -9.15
N GLN A 80 0.22 34.06 -9.57
CA GLN A 80 -0.35 35.38 -9.31
C GLN A 80 -0.93 35.53 -7.89
N SER A 81 -1.07 34.43 -7.14
CA SER A 81 -1.63 34.43 -5.77
C SER A 81 -0.51 34.46 -4.72
N THR A 82 -0.33 35.62 -4.08
CA THR A 82 0.61 35.80 -2.96
C THR A 82 0.30 34.84 -1.81
N GLU A 83 -0.99 34.66 -1.46
CA GLU A 83 -1.44 33.78 -0.38
C GLU A 83 -1.06 32.30 -0.61
N GLN A 84 -1.26 31.79 -1.84
CA GLN A 84 -0.92 30.40 -2.16
C GLN A 84 0.60 30.17 -2.13
N VAL A 85 1.38 31.15 -2.60
CA VAL A 85 2.85 31.08 -2.54
C VAL A 85 3.35 31.11 -1.10
N GLU A 86 2.88 32.05 -0.27
CA GLU A 86 3.25 32.12 1.15
C GLU A 86 2.90 30.83 1.89
N THR A 87 1.72 30.27 1.63
CA THR A 87 1.26 29.00 2.22
C THR A 87 2.16 27.83 1.83
N PHE A 88 2.62 27.76 0.57
CA PHE A 88 3.56 26.73 0.12
C PHE A 88 4.96 26.91 0.72
N MET A 89 5.41 28.15 0.92
CA MET A 89 6.77 28.44 1.35
C MET A 89 7.07 27.98 2.77
N VAL A 90 6.07 27.97 3.67
CA VAL A 90 6.24 27.52 5.07
C VAL A 90 6.75 26.07 5.16
N PRO A 91 6.03 25.05 4.64
CA PRO A 91 6.51 23.66 4.66
C PRO A 91 7.73 23.43 3.75
N TYR A 92 7.91 24.23 2.69
CA TYR A 92 9.09 24.15 1.82
C TYR A 92 10.39 24.55 2.56
N LEU A 93 10.39 25.71 3.22
CA LEU A 93 11.56 26.18 3.98
C LEU A 93 11.84 25.31 5.21
N ALA A 94 10.80 24.75 5.84
CA ALA A 94 10.94 23.78 6.92
C ALA A 94 11.46 22.40 6.46
N ARG A 95 11.59 22.18 5.14
CA ARG A 95 11.91 20.89 4.53
C ARG A 95 10.97 19.75 4.98
N ASP A 96 9.68 20.06 5.16
CA ASP A 96 8.69 19.11 5.66
C ASP A 96 8.27 18.11 4.56
N GLN A 97 9.00 16.99 4.47
CA GLN A 97 8.68 15.92 3.53
C GLN A 97 7.30 15.30 3.77
N HIS A 98 6.86 15.20 5.03
CA HIS A 98 5.59 14.56 5.37
C HIS A 98 4.41 15.36 4.82
N TYR A 99 4.49 16.69 4.87
CA TYR A 99 3.51 17.58 4.24
C TYR A 99 3.36 17.31 2.74
N PHE A 100 4.48 17.21 2.01
CA PHE A 100 4.46 16.98 0.56
C PHE A 100 4.05 15.55 0.18
N GLU A 101 4.39 14.54 1.00
CA GLU A 101 3.87 13.18 0.83
C GLU A 101 2.36 13.08 1.07
N ALA A 102 1.84 13.79 2.08
CA ALA A 102 0.43 13.78 2.43
C ALA A 102 -0.45 14.54 1.42
N SER A 103 0.08 15.60 0.79
CA SER A 103 -0.62 16.40 -0.22
C SER A 103 -0.64 15.78 -1.62
N MET A 104 0.19 14.76 -1.88
CA MET A 104 0.26 14.08 -3.17
C MET A 104 -0.96 13.16 -3.41
N ASN A 105 -1.63 13.30 -4.56
CA ASN A 105 -2.81 12.50 -4.92
C ASN A 105 -2.50 11.08 -5.41
N TRP A 106 -1.23 10.66 -5.39
CA TRP A 106 -0.72 9.31 -5.75
C TRP A 106 -1.41 8.63 -6.96
N ARG A 107 -1.77 9.41 -7.99
CA ARG A 107 -2.29 8.89 -9.27
C ARG A 107 -1.15 8.68 -10.24
N LEU A 108 -1.28 7.71 -11.16
CA LEU A 108 -0.27 7.46 -12.19
C LEU A 108 -0.12 8.67 -13.11
N SER A 109 -1.20 9.41 -13.39
CA SER A 109 -1.15 10.65 -14.14
C SER A 109 -0.21 11.70 -13.50
N GLU A 110 -0.23 11.81 -12.17
CA GLU A 110 0.62 12.75 -11.43
C GLU A 110 2.07 12.23 -11.38
N ALA A 111 2.26 10.92 -11.19
CA ALA A 111 3.57 10.28 -11.20
C ALA A 111 4.27 10.41 -12.57
N LEU A 112 3.53 10.34 -13.68
CA LEU A 112 4.08 10.55 -15.02
C LEU A 112 4.58 11.98 -15.25
N LEU A 113 4.00 12.99 -14.59
CA LEU A 113 4.53 14.36 -14.61
C LEU A 113 5.86 14.45 -13.88
N ILE A 114 5.96 13.78 -12.72
CA ILE A 114 7.22 13.67 -11.95
C ILE A 114 8.30 12.97 -12.79
N ASP A 115 7.97 11.83 -13.40
CA ASP A 115 8.90 11.05 -14.23
C ASP A 115 9.39 11.85 -15.47
N ARG A 116 8.51 12.63 -16.09
CA ARG A 116 8.87 13.50 -17.21
C ARG A 116 9.90 14.57 -16.82
N LEU A 117 9.71 15.20 -15.66
CA LEU A 117 10.65 16.17 -15.13
C LEU A 117 11.96 15.49 -14.73
N ASP A 118 11.91 14.35 -14.06
CA ASP A 118 13.10 13.60 -13.65
C ASP A 118 13.96 13.16 -14.84
N LYS A 119 13.33 12.74 -15.95
CA LYS A 119 14.03 12.48 -17.22
C LYS A 119 14.77 13.72 -17.74
N ALA A 120 14.22 14.92 -17.52
CA ALA A 120 14.89 16.16 -17.86
C ALA A 120 16.05 16.49 -16.90
N VAL A 121 15.83 16.32 -15.60
CA VAL A 121 16.86 16.52 -14.57
C VAL A 121 18.04 15.59 -14.79
N LYS A 122 17.82 14.28 -14.93
CA LYS A 122 18.88 13.28 -15.19
C LYS A 122 19.74 13.65 -16.41
N TYR A 123 19.10 14.04 -17.50
CA TYR A 123 19.79 14.49 -18.71
C TYR A 123 20.67 15.72 -18.46
N LEU A 124 20.14 16.72 -17.75
CA LEU A 124 20.86 17.96 -17.45
C LEU A 124 22.01 17.73 -16.44
N VAL A 125 21.83 16.81 -15.49
CA VAL A 125 22.90 16.36 -14.57
C VAL A 125 24.07 15.78 -15.36
N ASP A 126 23.79 14.83 -16.26
CA ASP A 126 24.83 14.21 -17.10
C ASP A 126 25.56 15.23 -17.97
N ARG A 127 24.80 16.15 -18.56
CA ARG A 127 25.36 17.17 -19.44
C ARG A 127 26.19 18.21 -18.68
N LEU A 128 25.71 18.70 -17.54
CA LEU A 128 26.49 19.62 -16.69
C LEU A 128 27.77 18.96 -16.22
N ALA A 129 27.70 17.71 -15.74
CA ALA A 129 28.88 16.98 -15.31
C ALA A 129 29.89 16.78 -16.46
N ALA A 130 29.42 16.43 -17.65
CA ALA A 130 30.28 16.26 -18.82
C ALA A 130 30.96 17.57 -19.28
N GLU A 131 30.29 18.71 -19.13
CA GLU A 131 30.87 20.03 -19.45
C GLU A 131 31.83 20.54 -18.36
N ALA A 132 31.56 20.22 -17.09
CA ALA A 132 32.29 20.77 -15.95
C ALA A 132 33.52 19.93 -15.54
N LEU A 133 33.47 18.60 -15.62
CA LEU A 133 34.58 17.71 -15.21
C LEU A 133 35.89 17.86 -16.01
N PRO A 134 35.88 18.19 -17.33
CA PRO A 134 37.11 18.42 -18.10
C PRO A 134 37.93 19.64 -17.66
N VAL A 135 37.38 20.45 -16.76
CA VAL A 135 37.93 21.72 -16.30
C VAL A 135 38.15 21.61 -14.79
N PRO A 136 39.23 20.96 -14.28
CA PRO A 136 40.56 21.61 -14.18
C PRO A 136 41.80 20.66 -14.19
N SER A 137 42.87 20.99 -14.94
CA SER A 137 44.23 20.49 -14.63
C SER A 137 45.30 21.55 -14.87
N THR A 138 46.02 21.91 -13.80
CA THR A 138 47.15 22.85 -13.77
C THR A 138 48.49 22.17 -14.05
N SER A 139 48.54 20.84 -14.21
CA SER A 139 49.77 20.09 -14.42
C SER A 139 49.67 19.11 -15.58
N ALA A 140 50.75 19.01 -16.37
CA ALA A 140 50.92 18.07 -17.49
C ALA A 140 50.92 16.58 -17.08
N SER A 141 50.60 16.26 -15.83
CA SER A 141 50.31 14.92 -15.35
C SER A 141 48.79 14.73 -15.35
N GLN A 142 48.29 13.90 -16.26
CA GLN A 142 46.88 13.48 -16.30
C GLN A 142 46.49 12.86 -14.95
N ASN A 143 45.87 13.64 -14.05
CA ASN A 143 45.41 13.15 -12.75
C ASN A 143 44.14 12.30 -12.95
N LEU A 144 44.09 11.13 -12.32
CA LEU A 144 42.98 10.17 -12.40
C LEU A 144 41.60 10.77 -12.02
N SER A 145 41.56 11.85 -11.23
CA SER A 145 40.33 12.43 -10.64
C SER A 145 39.41 13.15 -11.64
N SER A 146 39.93 13.71 -12.73
CA SER A 146 39.13 14.39 -13.78
C SER A 146 38.37 13.42 -14.70
N PHE A 147 38.72 12.12 -14.67
CA PHE A 147 38.09 11.08 -15.48
C PHE A 147 37.08 10.22 -14.70
N LEU A 148 37.00 10.39 -13.37
CA LEU A 148 36.03 9.65 -12.56
C LEU A 148 34.63 10.27 -12.73
N PRO A 149 33.59 9.45 -12.96
CA PRO A 149 32.21 9.94 -13.02
C PRO A 149 31.82 10.62 -11.71
N PRO A 150 30.81 11.51 -11.72
CA PRO A 150 30.30 12.13 -10.50
C PRO A 150 29.85 11.08 -9.48
N SER A 151 30.15 11.32 -8.20
CA SER A 151 29.67 10.50 -7.09
C SER A 151 28.15 10.60 -6.97
N LYS A 152 27.54 9.71 -6.18
CA LYS A 152 26.10 9.74 -5.92
C LYS A 152 25.68 11.06 -5.24
N THR A 153 26.47 11.53 -4.28
CA THR A 153 26.27 12.80 -3.55
C THR A 153 26.35 14.01 -4.50
N GLU A 154 27.34 14.04 -5.40
CA GLU A 154 27.48 15.09 -6.42
C GLU A 154 26.28 15.11 -7.39
N ARG A 155 25.85 13.94 -7.90
CA ARG A 155 24.67 13.87 -8.77
C ARG A 155 23.41 14.31 -8.05
N ASN A 156 23.23 13.93 -6.79
CA ASN A 156 22.07 14.34 -5.99
C ASN A 156 22.10 15.85 -5.72
N ARG A 157 23.26 16.45 -5.47
CA ARG A 157 23.42 17.89 -5.29
C ARG A 157 23.00 18.66 -6.54
N ILE A 158 23.51 18.27 -7.71
CA ILE A 158 23.11 18.87 -9.00
C ILE A 158 21.60 18.67 -9.25
N SER A 159 21.07 17.48 -8.95
CA SER A 159 19.63 17.18 -9.10
C SER A 159 18.78 18.08 -8.21
N ARG A 160 19.16 18.26 -6.94
CA ARG A 160 18.47 19.14 -5.99
C ARG A 160 18.43 20.58 -6.48
N SER A 161 19.56 21.11 -6.96
CA SER A 161 19.63 22.47 -7.50
C SER A 161 18.77 22.64 -8.75
N LEU A 162 18.66 21.61 -9.60
CA LEU A 162 17.75 21.60 -10.76
C LEU A 162 16.28 21.54 -10.34
N TYR A 163 15.90 20.72 -9.36
CA TYR A 163 14.54 20.71 -8.82
C TYR A 163 14.17 22.06 -8.21
N ARG A 164 15.06 22.66 -7.40
CA ARG A 164 14.88 24.01 -6.86
C ARG A 164 14.75 25.07 -7.97
N PHE A 165 15.55 24.98 -9.03
CA PHE A 165 15.43 25.86 -10.19
C PHE A 165 14.03 25.75 -10.82
N HIS A 166 13.54 24.53 -11.03
CA HIS A 166 12.22 24.31 -11.61
C HIS A 166 11.09 24.78 -10.68
N ALA A 167 11.21 24.57 -9.37
CA ALA A 167 10.24 25.11 -8.41
C ALA A 167 10.17 26.64 -8.48
N ASN A 168 11.30 27.33 -8.64
CA ASN A 168 11.30 28.79 -8.87
C ASN A 168 10.70 29.20 -10.21
N CYS A 169 10.76 28.35 -11.24
CA CYS A 169 10.04 28.58 -12.50
C CYS A 169 8.53 28.57 -12.31
N ASN A 170 8.02 27.78 -11.36
CA ASN A 170 6.57 27.66 -11.10
C ASN A 170 6.02 28.79 -10.21
N LEU A 171 6.83 29.28 -9.27
CA LEU A 171 6.43 30.27 -8.25
C LEU A 171 6.54 31.74 -8.71
N GLN A 172 6.63 32.03 -10.01
CA GLN A 172 6.99 33.35 -10.57
C GLN A 172 6.21 34.52 -9.93
N GLN A 173 6.90 35.33 -9.12
CA GLN A 173 6.39 36.53 -8.44
C GLN A 173 7.44 37.64 -8.45
N GLU A 174 7.04 38.84 -7.97
CA GLU A 174 7.88 40.04 -7.86
C GLU A 174 9.24 39.77 -7.17
N TRP A 175 10.23 40.61 -7.49
CA TRP A 175 11.62 40.53 -7.00
C TRP A 175 11.72 40.23 -5.49
N ASP A 176 10.92 40.93 -4.67
CA ASP A 176 10.98 40.84 -3.21
C ASP A 176 10.65 39.44 -2.69
N ALA A 177 9.77 38.72 -3.38
CA ALA A 177 9.42 37.34 -3.04
C ALA A 177 10.56 36.37 -3.36
N ILE A 178 11.29 36.56 -4.48
CA ILE A 178 12.45 35.73 -4.83
C ILE A 178 13.60 35.97 -3.83
N ALA A 179 13.84 37.23 -3.47
CA ALA A 179 14.86 37.61 -2.49
C ALA A 179 14.55 37.04 -1.09
N ALA A 180 13.29 37.10 -0.64
CA ALA A 180 12.86 36.53 0.63
C ALA A 180 13.06 35.01 0.71
N ARG A 181 12.82 34.28 -0.39
CA ARG A 181 13.08 32.83 -0.46
C ARG A 181 14.56 32.50 -0.41
N SER A 182 15.37 33.27 -1.14
CA SER A 182 16.82 33.06 -1.24
C SER A 182 17.54 33.30 0.08
N ALA A 183 16.97 34.13 0.96
CA ALA A 183 17.46 34.38 2.31
C ALA A 183 17.34 33.16 3.27
N GLY A 184 16.53 32.15 2.92
CA GLY A 184 16.39 30.91 3.70
C GLY A 184 17.44 29.85 3.38
N PHE A 185 18.38 30.12 2.47
CA PHE A 185 19.40 29.17 2.02
C PHE A 185 20.81 29.67 2.33
N ALA A 186 21.73 28.74 2.55
CA ALA A 186 23.13 29.09 2.73
C ALA A 186 23.72 29.67 1.43
N PRO A 187 24.75 30.54 1.52
CA PRO A 187 25.33 31.21 0.34
C PRO A 187 25.79 30.23 -0.76
N TRP A 188 26.41 29.11 -0.39
CA TRP A 188 26.83 28.08 -1.34
C TRP A 188 25.66 27.34 -1.99
N GLU A 189 24.51 27.18 -1.32
CA GLU A 189 23.30 26.59 -1.93
C GLU A 189 22.67 27.54 -2.96
N ASN A 190 22.76 28.85 -2.74
CA ASN A 190 22.36 29.85 -3.72
C ASN A 190 23.38 29.94 -4.87
N GLU A 191 24.68 29.81 -4.60
CA GLU A 191 25.72 29.75 -5.63
C GLU A 191 25.59 28.49 -6.50
N GLN A 192 25.12 27.37 -5.93
CA GLN A 192 24.76 26.17 -6.70
C GLN A 192 23.64 26.47 -7.70
N LEU A 193 22.61 27.22 -7.28
CA LEU A 193 21.53 27.65 -8.16
C LEU A 193 22.04 28.59 -9.27
N TYR A 194 23.00 29.46 -8.98
CA TYR A 194 23.69 30.28 -9.99
C TYR A 194 24.52 29.45 -10.98
N CYS A 195 25.22 28.41 -10.51
CA CYS A 195 25.92 27.48 -11.41
C CYS A 195 24.96 26.81 -12.40
N ILE A 196 23.78 26.38 -11.91
CA ILE A 196 22.71 25.85 -12.76
C ILE A 196 22.21 26.92 -13.73
N TYR A 197 21.91 28.13 -13.24
CA TYR A 197 21.44 29.23 -14.07
C TYR A 197 22.42 29.55 -15.22
N ASP A 198 23.70 29.74 -14.92
CA ASP A 198 24.74 30.05 -15.93
C ASP A 198 24.91 28.91 -16.93
N PHE A 199 24.84 27.66 -16.48
CA PHE A 199 24.88 26.50 -17.36
C PHE A 199 23.70 26.46 -18.32
N LEU A 200 22.47 26.60 -17.82
CA LEU A 200 21.27 26.58 -18.64
C LEU A 200 21.22 27.80 -19.59
N MET A 201 21.65 28.97 -19.10
CA MET A 201 21.78 30.19 -19.88
C MET A 201 22.73 30.00 -21.07
N ARG A 202 23.94 29.48 -20.83
CA ARG A 202 24.91 29.15 -21.89
C ARG A 202 24.33 28.16 -22.89
N MET A 203 23.63 27.13 -22.41
CA MET A 203 23.02 26.11 -23.27
C MET A 203 21.96 26.70 -24.21
N VAL A 204 21.04 27.51 -23.68
CA VAL A 204 19.98 28.16 -24.47
C VAL A 204 20.60 29.19 -25.42
N LYS A 205 21.53 30.00 -24.94
CA LYS A 205 22.26 31.00 -25.74
C LYS A 205 22.98 30.38 -26.94
N GLN A 206 23.69 29.27 -26.76
CA GLN A 206 24.41 28.59 -27.84
C GLN A 206 23.50 28.09 -28.96
N VAL A 207 22.30 27.59 -28.62
CA VAL A 207 21.33 27.10 -29.61
C VAL A 207 20.66 28.26 -30.32
N ILE A 208 20.40 29.35 -29.58
CA ILE A 208 19.87 30.57 -30.13
C ILE A 208 20.94 31.14 -31.09
N GLU A 209 22.12 31.53 -30.65
CA GLU A 209 23.14 32.17 -31.51
C GLU A 209 23.69 31.31 -32.69
N ASP A 210 23.22 30.07 -32.90
CA ASP A 210 23.58 29.24 -34.05
C ASP A 210 23.27 29.96 -35.39
N PRO A 211 24.29 30.23 -36.22
CA PRO A 211 24.13 30.93 -37.49
C PRO A 211 23.12 30.26 -38.45
N ASN A 212 22.96 28.94 -38.36
CA ASN A 212 22.04 28.18 -39.22
C ASN A 212 20.56 28.37 -38.83
N LEU A 213 20.29 28.87 -37.62
CA LEU A 213 18.95 29.13 -37.10
C LEU A 213 18.58 30.62 -37.17
N ARG A 214 19.59 31.50 -37.22
CA ARG A 214 19.48 32.97 -37.17
C ARG A 214 18.60 33.58 -38.28
N SER A 215 18.55 32.96 -39.47
CA SER A 215 17.73 33.43 -40.60
C SER A 215 16.23 33.20 -40.42
N ASN A 216 15.82 32.33 -39.48
CA ASN A 216 14.42 31.98 -39.24
C ASN A 216 13.80 32.77 -38.06
N TRP A 217 14.53 33.76 -37.55
CA TRP A 217 14.16 34.50 -36.36
C TRP A 217 13.26 35.69 -36.66
N PRO A 218 12.44 36.12 -35.70
CA PRO A 218 11.78 37.42 -35.79
C PRO A 218 12.83 38.52 -36.04
N GLN A 219 12.61 39.36 -37.07
CA GLN A 219 13.54 40.40 -37.52
C GLN A 219 14.03 41.31 -36.37
N TYR A 220 13.20 41.49 -35.33
CA TYR A 220 13.50 42.23 -34.11
C TYR A 220 14.77 41.73 -33.38
N ILE A 221 15.01 40.42 -33.24
CA ILE A 221 16.13 39.87 -32.43
C ILE A 221 17.51 40.32 -32.98
N SER A 222 17.62 40.58 -34.28
CA SER A 222 18.84 41.06 -34.91
C SER A 222 19.21 42.52 -34.61
N GLN A 223 18.32 43.28 -33.97
CA GLN A 223 18.42 44.72 -33.73
C GLN A 223 18.28 45.11 -32.24
N VAL A 224 18.29 44.14 -31.32
CA VAL A 224 18.01 44.36 -29.88
C VAL A 224 19.28 44.72 -29.11
N SER A 225 19.16 45.56 -28.07
CA SER A 225 20.23 45.77 -27.09
C SER A 225 20.57 44.48 -26.33
N ASP A 226 21.81 44.37 -25.83
CA ASP A 226 22.26 43.20 -25.04
C ASP A 226 21.31 42.86 -23.89
N THR A 227 20.71 43.88 -23.27
CA THR A 227 19.74 43.75 -22.17
C THR A 227 18.46 43.03 -22.60
N ALA A 228 17.88 43.37 -23.74
CA ALA A 228 16.63 42.74 -24.17
C ALA A 228 16.85 41.36 -24.79
N PHE A 229 18.05 41.09 -25.35
CA PHE A 229 18.45 39.71 -25.66
C PHE A 229 18.61 38.85 -24.40
N HIS A 230 19.20 39.38 -23.33
CA HIS A 230 19.31 38.68 -22.06
C HIS A 230 17.95 38.37 -21.43
N ASN A 231 16.99 39.32 -21.47
CA ASN A 231 15.60 39.08 -21.02
C ASN A 231 14.89 37.98 -21.83
N TYR A 232 15.17 37.90 -23.13
CA TYR A 232 14.63 36.85 -24.00
C TYR A 232 15.14 35.45 -23.59
N LEU A 233 16.41 35.34 -23.21
CA LEU A 233 16.95 34.08 -22.68
C LEU A 233 16.32 33.73 -21.33
N GLN A 234 16.14 34.71 -20.44
CA GLN A 234 15.49 34.51 -19.14
C GLN A 234 14.04 34.02 -19.28
N PHE A 235 13.29 34.51 -20.26
CA PHE A 235 11.96 34.02 -20.58
C PHE A 235 11.96 32.51 -20.88
N HIS A 236 12.89 32.04 -21.72
CA HIS A 236 12.95 30.61 -22.04
C HIS A 236 13.38 29.75 -20.84
N LEU A 237 14.22 30.28 -19.95
CA LEU A 237 14.57 29.62 -18.71
C LEU A 237 13.38 29.51 -17.75
N SER A 238 12.55 30.55 -17.67
CA SER A 238 11.39 30.60 -16.77
C SER A 238 10.29 29.60 -17.15
N LEU A 239 10.27 29.10 -18.40
CA LEU A 239 9.38 28.02 -18.83
C LEU A 239 9.77 26.63 -18.28
N GLY A 240 10.87 26.53 -17.54
CA GLY A 240 11.25 25.34 -16.78
C GLY A 240 12.08 24.29 -17.54
N LEU A 241 12.57 23.30 -16.79
CA LEU A 241 13.61 22.38 -17.27
C LEU A 241 13.17 21.46 -18.41
N THR A 242 11.90 21.05 -18.44
CA THR A 242 11.35 20.25 -19.55
C THR A 242 11.38 21.03 -20.86
N HIS A 243 11.16 22.35 -20.82
CA HIS A 243 11.29 23.24 -21.97
C HIS A 243 12.76 23.44 -22.34
N VAL A 244 13.62 23.76 -21.37
CA VAL A 244 15.07 23.97 -21.60
C VAL A 244 15.74 22.74 -22.22
N ARG A 245 15.39 21.53 -21.78
CA ARG A 245 15.90 20.28 -22.36
C ARG A 245 15.62 20.14 -23.86
N ARG A 246 14.55 20.75 -24.38
CA ARG A 246 14.23 20.71 -25.83
C ARG A 246 15.30 21.40 -26.66
N PHE A 247 15.90 22.48 -26.16
CA PHE A 247 17.05 23.13 -26.82
C PHE A 247 18.26 22.18 -26.89
N ALA A 248 18.46 21.36 -25.86
CA ALA A 248 19.62 20.48 -25.72
C ALA A 248 19.56 19.22 -26.60
N LEU A 249 18.37 18.62 -26.75
CA LEU A 249 18.15 17.37 -27.51
C LEU A 249 18.16 17.56 -29.03
N GLN A 250 17.91 18.77 -29.54
CA GLN A 250 17.63 18.97 -30.97
C GLN A 250 18.84 19.36 -31.84
N LYS A 251 20.02 19.52 -31.23
CA LYS A 251 21.31 19.64 -31.95
C LYS A 251 21.66 18.37 -32.76
N GLU A 252 20.92 17.28 -32.58
CA GLU A 252 21.19 15.99 -33.21
C GLU A 252 20.40 15.65 -34.49
N LYS A 253 19.31 16.34 -34.91
CA LYS A 253 18.72 16.14 -36.28
C LYS A 253 17.55 17.01 -36.82
N GLN A 254 16.95 17.99 -36.11
CA GLN A 254 15.72 18.66 -36.62
C GLN A 254 15.65 20.20 -36.40
N LEU A 255 16.22 20.97 -37.34
CA LEU A 255 16.24 22.45 -37.35
C LEU A 255 14.84 23.11 -37.46
N GLN A 256 13.85 22.45 -38.08
CA GLN A 256 12.51 23.04 -38.32
C GLN A 256 11.62 23.12 -37.08
N GLN A 257 11.84 22.29 -36.06
CA GLN A 257 11.06 22.30 -34.82
C GLN A 257 11.49 23.40 -33.85
N ILE A 258 12.77 23.80 -33.88
CA ILE A 258 13.34 24.88 -33.06
C ILE A 258 12.63 26.22 -33.36
N VAL A 259 12.32 26.48 -34.64
CA VAL A 259 11.57 27.67 -35.07
C VAL A 259 10.18 27.75 -34.40
N HIS A 260 9.55 26.62 -34.10
CA HIS A 260 8.26 26.60 -33.41
C HIS A 260 8.40 26.89 -31.91
N VAL A 261 9.49 26.42 -31.28
CA VAL A 261 9.81 26.66 -29.87
C VAL A 261 10.19 28.13 -29.61
N THR A 262 10.86 28.79 -30.56
CA THR A 262 11.31 30.20 -30.45
C THR A 262 10.27 31.23 -30.93
N ARG A 263 9.19 30.81 -31.62
CA ARG A 263 8.10 31.69 -32.10
C ARG A 263 7.14 32.16 -31.00
N ALA A 264 7.16 31.55 -29.81
CA ALA A 264 6.40 32.02 -28.67
C ALA A 264 7.07 33.28 -28.09
N THR A 265 6.61 34.47 -28.49
CA THR A 265 7.15 35.76 -28.02
C THR A 265 6.33 36.34 -26.88
N PRO A 266 6.96 36.78 -25.76
CA PRO A 266 6.32 37.68 -24.80
C PRO A 266 6.13 39.08 -25.42
N ARG A 267 5.19 39.87 -24.87
CA ARG A 267 5.14 41.32 -25.11
C ARG A 267 6.43 41.93 -24.53
N ILE A 268 7.16 42.66 -25.35
CA ILE A 268 8.51 43.20 -25.06
C ILE A 268 8.53 44.18 -23.85
N ASP A 269 7.36 44.58 -23.35
CA ASP A 269 7.21 45.63 -22.34
C ASP A 269 7.16 45.13 -20.88
N GLN A 270 7.18 43.81 -20.63
CA GLN A 270 7.30 43.27 -19.27
C GLN A 270 8.77 42.98 -18.96
N GLN A 271 9.37 43.79 -18.07
CA GLN A 271 10.65 43.45 -17.44
C GLN A 271 10.50 42.10 -16.70
N LEU A 272 10.90 41.00 -17.32
CA LEU A 272 10.99 39.71 -16.67
C LEU A 272 12.23 39.70 -15.77
N SER A 273 12.11 40.20 -14.54
CA SER A 273 13.08 39.97 -13.47
C SER A 273 12.95 38.53 -12.98
N PHE A 274 13.51 37.57 -13.71
CA PHE A 274 13.62 36.18 -13.25
C PHE A 274 14.88 36.03 -12.35
N LEU A 275 15.32 34.80 -12.05
CA LEU A 275 16.34 34.47 -11.05
C LEU A 275 17.61 35.32 -11.02
N TYR A 276 18.10 35.84 -12.16
CA TYR A 276 19.29 36.72 -12.18
C TYR A 276 19.07 37.98 -11.34
N ASN A 277 17.89 38.57 -11.54
CA ASN A 277 17.36 39.68 -10.80
C ASN A 277 16.53 39.14 -9.63
N GLY A 278 17.08 38.39 -8.71
CA GLY A 278 16.32 38.00 -7.50
C GLY A 278 17.17 37.18 -6.55
N LEU A 279 18.21 36.56 -7.11
CA LEU A 279 19.31 35.98 -6.37
C LEU A 279 20.45 36.99 -6.09
N HIS A 280 20.40 38.21 -6.66
CA HIS A 280 21.38 39.28 -6.37
C HIS A 280 21.05 39.91 -5.00
N PRO A 281 21.94 39.83 -4.00
CA PRO A 281 21.60 40.22 -2.63
C PRO A 281 21.84 41.72 -2.43
N VAL A 282 21.09 42.59 -3.13
CA VAL A 282 21.32 44.05 -2.99
C VAL A 282 20.64 44.64 -1.74
N SER A 283 19.69 43.95 -1.11
CA SER A 283 18.81 44.62 -0.13
C SER A 283 18.79 44.06 1.29
N ARG A 284 19.59 43.03 1.65
CA ARG A 284 19.45 42.43 3.00
C ARG A 284 20.73 42.11 3.75
N TRP A 285 21.86 42.01 3.09
CA TRP A 285 23.09 41.93 3.85
C TRP A 285 23.47 43.36 4.18
N PRO A 286 23.52 43.74 5.47
CA PRO A 286 23.92 45.09 5.82
C PRO A 286 25.26 45.36 5.14
N PRO A 287 25.54 46.60 4.67
CA PRO A 287 26.84 46.94 4.12
C PRO A 287 27.87 46.64 5.21
N LEU A 288 28.48 45.47 5.11
CA LEU A 288 29.50 44.97 6.00
C LEU A 288 30.79 45.30 5.30
N GLU A 289 31.50 46.29 5.83
CA GLU A 289 32.81 46.74 5.33
C GLU A 289 33.93 45.71 5.57
N HIS A 290 33.62 44.51 6.08
CA HIS A 290 34.58 43.47 6.43
C HIS A 290 34.41 42.26 5.49
N ALA A 291 35.53 41.68 5.04
CA ALA A 291 35.53 40.52 4.18
C ALA A 291 35.21 39.23 4.95
N LEU A 292 34.75 38.18 4.26
CA LEU A 292 34.44 36.87 4.89
C LEU A 292 35.60 36.33 5.73
N GLY A 293 36.84 36.55 5.30
CA GLY A 293 38.05 36.12 6.00
C GLY A 293 38.27 36.79 7.37
N ASP A 294 37.56 37.89 7.64
CA ASP A 294 37.65 38.67 8.88
C ASP A 294 36.48 38.37 9.84
N PHE A 295 35.54 37.48 9.48
CA PHE A 295 34.37 37.16 10.30
C PHE A 295 34.77 36.39 11.56
N ASP A 296 34.22 36.82 12.71
CA ASP A 296 34.29 36.05 13.95
C ASP A 296 33.12 35.05 14.08
N ALA A 297 33.05 34.31 15.20
CA ALA A 297 32.01 33.30 15.42
C ALA A 297 30.59 33.89 15.55
N GLU A 298 30.47 35.14 16.01
CA GLU A 298 29.17 35.83 16.10
C GLU A 298 28.76 36.37 14.73
N ASP A 299 29.70 36.88 13.94
CA ASP A 299 29.48 37.27 12.54
C ASP A 299 29.03 36.08 11.68
N GLU A 300 29.70 34.93 11.81
CA GLU A 300 29.30 33.68 11.14
C GLU A 300 27.86 33.29 11.50
N LYS A 301 27.50 33.32 12.78
CA LYS A 301 26.16 32.96 13.25
C LYS A 301 25.07 33.96 12.80
N LYS A 302 25.45 35.23 12.66
CA LYS A 302 24.53 36.32 12.34
C LYS A 302 24.32 36.50 10.83
N TYR A 303 25.36 36.31 10.03
CA TYR A 303 25.37 36.68 8.62
C TYR A 303 25.42 35.50 7.66
N ILE A 304 25.81 34.30 8.11
CA ILE A 304 25.79 33.08 7.30
C ILE A 304 24.61 32.20 7.74
N PRO A 305 23.53 32.12 6.94
CA PRO A 305 22.43 31.20 7.20
C PRO A 305 22.92 29.74 7.25
N GLN A 306 22.33 28.96 8.15
CA GLN A 306 22.55 27.52 8.20
C GLN A 306 22.08 26.85 6.90
N PRO A 307 22.72 25.75 6.46
CA PRO A 307 22.34 25.07 5.24
C PRO A 307 20.92 24.49 5.35
N TRP A 308 20.11 24.74 4.32
CA TRP A 308 18.74 24.23 4.26
C TRP A 308 18.71 22.72 4.02
N TYR A 309 19.67 22.19 3.27
CA TYR A 309 19.96 20.76 3.22
C TYR A 309 21.24 20.44 3.99
N HIS A 310 21.14 19.53 4.96
CA HIS A 310 22.30 19.02 5.69
C HIS A 310 23.13 18.09 4.79
N ASP A 311 24.04 18.67 4.00
CA ASP A 311 24.98 17.92 3.16
C ASP A 311 25.99 17.17 4.03
N PRO A 312 26.17 15.84 3.84
CA PRO A 312 27.17 15.08 4.60
C PRO A 312 28.62 15.41 4.20
N ASP A 313 28.85 16.10 3.08
CA ASP A 313 30.17 16.48 2.58
C ASP A 313 30.37 18.01 2.62
N SER A 314 31.51 18.46 3.13
CA SER A 314 31.82 19.90 3.30
C SER A 314 32.32 20.59 2.04
N GLY A 315 32.58 19.84 0.95
CA GLY A 315 33.20 20.33 -0.28
C GLY A 315 32.56 21.61 -0.83
N PRO A 316 31.22 21.67 -0.98
CA PRO A 316 30.52 22.87 -1.46
C PRO A 316 30.74 24.12 -0.60
N GLU A 317 30.72 23.98 0.73
CA GLU A 317 30.94 25.09 1.65
C GLU A 317 32.42 25.51 1.62
N ASP A 318 33.34 24.55 1.73
CA ASP A 318 34.78 24.81 1.79
C ASP A 318 35.28 25.54 0.54
N ILE A 319 34.83 25.11 -0.65
CA ILE A 319 35.25 25.70 -1.91
C ILE A 319 34.59 27.06 -2.15
N TRP A 320 33.38 27.25 -1.64
CA TRP A 320 32.73 28.56 -1.62
C TRP A 320 33.50 29.53 -0.72
N ARG A 321 33.83 29.13 0.52
CA ARG A 321 34.66 29.93 1.44
C ARG A 321 36.02 30.27 0.85
N TRP A 322 36.64 29.33 0.14
CA TRP A 322 37.88 29.57 -0.59
C TRP A 322 37.75 30.62 -1.70
N ALA A 323 36.64 30.63 -2.44
CA ALA A 323 36.39 31.55 -3.54
C ALA A 323 35.93 32.95 -3.11
N HIS A 324 35.36 33.06 -1.90
CA HIS A 324 34.71 34.28 -1.39
C HIS A 324 35.40 34.87 -0.16
N ARG A 325 36.53 34.31 0.27
CA ARG A 325 37.29 34.76 1.45
C ARG A 325 37.52 36.27 1.51
N ASP A 326 37.77 36.89 0.37
CA ASP A 326 38.15 38.29 0.26
C ASP A 326 36.99 39.19 -0.20
N GLU A 327 35.80 38.63 -0.35
CA GLU A 327 34.63 39.36 -0.78
C GLU A 327 33.88 39.87 0.45
N GLU A 328 33.20 41.01 0.29
CA GLU A 328 32.21 41.50 1.25
C GLU A 328 30.89 40.78 1.04
N ALA A 329 29.98 40.99 1.98
CA ALA A 329 28.66 40.41 2.01
C ALA A 329 27.95 40.55 0.62
N GLY A 330 27.94 41.73 -0.01
CA GLY A 330 27.29 41.91 -1.32
C GLY A 330 27.80 40.99 -2.46
N GLY A 331 28.98 40.37 -2.30
CA GLY A 331 29.65 39.52 -3.28
C GLY A 331 29.60 38.01 -3.03
N PHE A 332 28.97 37.51 -1.97
CA PHE A 332 29.03 36.06 -1.63
C PHE A 332 28.26 35.16 -2.60
N VAL A 333 27.31 35.70 -3.36
CA VAL A 333 26.47 34.94 -4.28
C VAL A 333 26.39 35.67 -5.61
N GLY A 334 26.58 34.95 -6.71
CA GLY A 334 26.38 35.47 -8.08
C GLY A 334 27.43 36.48 -8.54
N ASN A 335 28.46 36.75 -7.75
CA ASN A 335 29.49 37.74 -8.06
C ASN A 335 30.17 37.44 -9.40
N PHE A 336 30.32 38.50 -10.20
CA PHE A 336 30.87 38.43 -11.56
C PHE A 336 32.34 37.98 -11.56
N ALA A 337 33.10 38.30 -10.50
CA ALA A 337 34.49 37.86 -10.38
C ALA A 337 34.65 36.32 -10.32
N GLN A 338 33.62 35.62 -9.86
CA GLN A 338 33.56 34.15 -9.75
C GLN A 338 32.90 33.48 -10.96
N ALA A 339 32.49 34.23 -12.01
CA ALA A 339 31.84 33.66 -13.19
C ALA A 339 32.65 32.56 -13.89
N VAL A 340 33.99 32.67 -13.85
CA VAL A 340 34.90 31.64 -14.39
C VAL A 340 34.84 30.34 -13.56
N LEU A 341 34.61 30.42 -12.26
CA LEU A 341 34.48 29.26 -11.38
C LEU A 341 33.17 28.51 -11.62
N ARG A 342 32.09 29.23 -11.96
CA ARG A 342 30.78 28.63 -12.28
C ARG A 342 30.79 27.80 -13.57
N GLN A 343 31.76 28.00 -14.46
CA GLN A 343 31.89 27.18 -15.69
C GLN A 343 32.14 25.70 -15.40
N TRP A 344 32.85 25.40 -14.33
CA TRP A 344 33.09 24.03 -13.86
C TRP A 344 32.25 23.69 -12.62
N ALA A 345 31.19 24.46 -12.36
CA ALA A 345 30.23 24.22 -11.28
C ALA A 345 30.90 23.96 -9.93
N TYR A 346 31.85 24.82 -9.56
CA TYR A 346 32.81 24.59 -8.47
C TYR A 346 32.20 24.16 -7.12
N VAL A 347 31.00 24.65 -6.78
CA VAL A 347 30.24 24.32 -5.55
C VAL A 347 29.42 23.02 -5.62
N MET A 348 29.57 22.22 -6.68
CA MET A 348 28.82 20.96 -6.87
C MET A 348 29.61 19.71 -6.43
N TRP A 349 30.91 19.84 -6.18
CA TRP A 349 31.82 18.70 -6.05
C TRP A 349 32.10 18.32 -4.60
N ASP A 350 32.34 17.02 -4.38
CA ASP A 350 32.70 16.52 -3.05
C ASP A 350 34.13 16.92 -2.69
N ARG A 351 34.37 17.07 -1.38
CA ARG A 351 35.65 17.53 -0.82
C ARG A 351 36.83 16.73 -1.35
N GLY A 352 36.71 15.40 -1.39
CA GLY A 352 37.75 14.51 -1.88
C GLY A 352 38.11 14.74 -3.36
N ARG A 353 37.14 15.11 -4.21
CA ARG A 353 37.39 15.45 -5.62
C ARG A 353 38.15 16.77 -5.73
N ILE A 354 37.72 17.77 -4.96
CA ILE A 354 38.33 19.11 -4.94
C ILE A 354 39.78 19.03 -4.44
N ASP A 355 40.04 18.26 -3.39
CA ASP A 355 41.39 17.99 -2.88
C ASP A 355 42.25 17.29 -3.93
N GLY A 356 41.67 16.32 -4.66
CA GLY A 356 42.34 15.64 -5.78
C GLY A 356 42.65 16.54 -6.99
N TRP A 357 42.02 17.72 -7.08
CA TRP A 357 42.35 18.77 -8.05
C TRP A 357 43.36 19.78 -7.50
N PHE A 358 43.76 19.65 -6.24
CA PHE A 358 44.73 20.53 -5.59
C PHE A 358 44.30 22.02 -5.57
N VAL A 359 42.99 22.28 -5.52
CA VAL A 359 42.42 23.64 -5.60
C VAL A 359 42.88 24.50 -4.42
N PHE A 360 42.86 23.94 -3.20
CA PHE A 360 43.17 24.67 -1.97
C PHE A 360 44.66 24.99 -1.76
N ILE A 361 45.56 24.57 -2.66
CA ILE A 361 47.01 24.87 -2.53
C ILE A 361 47.28 26.38 -2.58
N ARG A 362 46.46 27.15 -3.30
CA ARG A 362 46.62 28.60 -3.42
C ARG A 362 45.30 29.31 -3.12
N PRO A 363 45.33 30.48 -2.46
CA PRO A 363 44.15 31.32 -2.34
C PRO A 363 43.59 31.70 -3.72
N TRP A 364 42.26 31.70 -3.84
CA TRP A 364 41.61 32.42 -4.93
C TRP A 364 41.97 33.91 -4.81
N MET A 365 42.22 34.59 -5.93
CA MET A 365 42.24 36.05 -5.91
C MET A 365 41.40 36.52 -7.09
N SER A 366 40.36 37.29 -6.79
CA SER A 366 39.50 37.91 -7.78
C SER A 366 40.27 38.93 -8.63
N THR A 367 39.74 39.23 -9.81
CA THR A 367 40.24 40.29 -10.70
C THR A 367 40.30 41.66 -10.02
N SER A 368 39.31 41.94 -9.17
CA SER A 368 39.13 43.23 -8.47
C SER A 368 40.24 43.49 -7.44
N ARG A 369 40.64 42.50 -6.64
CA ARG A 369 41.73 42.66 -5.65
C ARG A 369 43.11 42.84 -6.30
N ARG A 370 43.36 42.13 -7.40
CA ARG A 370 44.58 42.28 -8.22
C ARG A 370 44.71 43.65 -8.91
N TYR A 371 43.59 44.36 -9.06
CA TYR A 371 43.50 45.71 -9.58
C TYR A 371 43.74 46.73 -8.45
N LEU A 372 43.09 46.56 -7.30
CA LEU A 372 43.27 47.39 -6.10
C LEU A 372 44.70 47.32 -5.51
N GLU A 373 45.31 46.12 -5.44
CA GLU A 373 46.71 45.95 -5.00
C GLU A 373 47.72 46.60 -5.95
N ARG A 374 47.34 46.81 -7.22
CA ARG A 374 48.24 47.37 -8.25
C ARG A 374 48.14 48.89 -8.36
N LEU A 375 47.05 49.48 -7.87
CA LEU A 375 46.76 50.91 -8.03
C LEU A 375 47.14 51.79 -6.83
N GLY A 376 47.40 51.22 -5.64
CA GLY A 376 47.99 51.97 -4.52
C GLY A 376 47.47 53.42 -4.35
N GLN A 377 46.27 53.56 -3.75
CA GLN A 377 45.57 54.79 -3.33
C GLN A 377 44.45 55.35 -4.25
N ASP A 378 43.36 55.74 -3.56
CA ASP A 378 42.12 56.45 -3.90
C ASP A 378 41.16 55.87 -4.97
N SER A 379 39.93 55.58 -4.51
CA SER A 379 38.93 54.71 -5.13
C SER A 379 37.81 55.42 -5.90
N ASP A 380 37.82 56.74 -6.04
CA ASP A 380 36.62 57.49 -6.45
C ASP A 380 36.52 57.92 -7.92
N GLU A 381 37.47 57.59 -8.81
CA GLU A 381 37.49 58.17 -10.17
C GLU A 381 37.38 57.20 -11.37
N LEU A 382 37.14 55.90 -11.20
CA LEU A 382 37.38 54.91 -12.29
C LEU A 382 36.20 54.03 -12.73
N LEU A 383 34.95 54.43 -12.44
CA LEU A 383 33.76 53.77 -13.00
C LEU A 383 33.40 54.32 -14.40
N SER A 384 34.28 54.13 -15.39
CA SER A 384 33.87 54.19 -16.81
C SER A 384 34.80 53.39 -17.73
N ASP A 385 34.21 52.40 -18.39
CA ASP A 385 34.59 51.73 -19.65
C ASP A 385 36.04 51.28 -19.91
N GLY A 386 36.17 49.97 -20.12
CA GLY A 386 37.24 49.36 -20.92
C GLY A 386 38.29 48.57 -20.13
N LEU A 387 38.27 47.25 -20.24
CA LEU A 387 39.39 46.41 -19.77
C LEU A 387 40.66 46.71 -20.59
N GLU A 388 41.69 47.27 -19.94
CA GLU A 388 43.03 47.49 -20.53
C GLU A 388 43.71 46.19 -21.03
N LEU A 389 44.51 46.32 -22.09
CA LEU A 389 45.17 45.21 -22.80
C LEU A 389 46.07 44.35 -21.90
N GLU A 390 46.79 44.97 -20.95
CA GLU A 390 47.63 44.28 -19.96
C GLU A 390 46.82 43.42 -18.97
N MET A 391 45.58 43.83 -18.67
CA MET A 391 44.67 43.09 -17.79
C MET A 391 44.19 41.80 -18.48
N ARG A 392 43.93 41.88 -19.79
CA ARG A 392 43.60 40.73 -20.65
C ARG A 392 44.75 39.71 -20.71
N GLU A 393 46.00 40.16 -20.87
CA GLU A 393 47.17 39.27 -20.90
C GLU A 393 47.48 38.60 -19.56
N ARG A 394 47.36 39.30 -18.43
CA ARG A 394 47.59 38.72 -17.10
C ARG A 394 46.46 37.78 -16.66
N LEU A 395 45.23 38.02 -17.15
CA LEU A 395 44.13 37.05 -17.07
C LEU A 395 44.49 35.80 -17.88
N LEU A 396 44.86 35.94 -19.16
CA LEU A 396 45.29 34.83 -20.02
C LEU A 396 46.43 33.99 -19.40
N LEU A 397 47.41 34.62 -18.73
CA LEU A 397 48.52 33.94 -18.04
C LEU A 397 48.10 33.12 -16.81
N ARG A 398 47.16 33.61 -15.98
CA ARG A 398 46.63 32.82 -14.85
C ARG A 398 45.66 31.74 -15.31
N HIS A 399 44.87 32.01 -16.36
CA HIS A 399 43.97 31.03 -17.00
C HIS A 399 44.76 29.87 -17.65
N ARG A 400 45.90 30.16 -18.32
CA ARG A 400 46.83 29.13 -18.82
C ARG A 400 47.46 28.28 -17.72
N ARG A 401 47.74 28.84 -16.53
CA ARG A 401 48.23 28.07 -15.37
C ARG A 401 47.17 27.15 -14.76
N ILE A 402 45.88 27.48 -14.91
CA ILE A 402 44.75 26.71 -14.38
C ILE A 402 44.15 25.76 -15.44
N GLY A 403 44.65 25.81 -16.68
CA GLY A 403 44.20 24.96 -17.79
C GLY A 403 42.89 25.42 -18.43
N LEU A 404 42.41 26.63 -18.14
CA LEU A 404 41.18 27.21 -18.67
C LEU A 404 41.44 27.94 -20.00
N LYS A 405 40.84 27.48 -21.11
CA LYS A 405 40.88 28.18 -22.40
C LYS A 405 39.77 29.25 -22.44
N LEU A 406 40.14 30.50 -22.72
CA LEU A 406 39.20 31.50 -23.21
C LEU A 406 38.77 31.12 -24.63
N TYR A 407 37.48 31.26 -24.91
CA TYR A 407 36.90 31.17 -26.25
C TYR A 407 37.44 32.36 -27.06
N ASP A 408 38.27 32.10 -28.08
CA ASP A 408 38.60 33.07 -29.13
C ASP A 408 38.13 32.48 -30.47
N PRO A 409 37.16 33.09 -31.17
CA PRO A 409 36.49 32.45 -32.30
C PRO A 409 37.33 32.27 -33.59
N GLU A 410 38.53 32.84 -33.72
CA GLU A 410 39.15 32.96 -35.06
C GLU A 410 40.47 32.22 -35.34
N THR A 411 41.08 31.46 -34.43
CA THR A 411 42.35 30.77 -34.79
C THR A 411 42.52 29.35 -34.23
N TRP A 412 42.12 28.34 -35.01
CA TRP A 412 42.52 26.93 -34.82
C TRP A 412 43.23 26.40 -36.08
N ALA A 413 44.53 26.11 -35.94
CA ALA A 413 45.19 25.07 -36.71
C ALA A 413 46.50 24.64 -36.02
N CYS A 414 46.47 23.53 -35.28
CA CYS A 414 47.67 22.76 -34.95
C CYS A 414 47.30 21.27 -34.97
N ARG A 415 47.38 20.64 -36.15
CA ARG A 415 47.24 19.18 -36.29
C ARG A 415 48.63 18.53 -36.39
N CYS A 416 48.77 17.40 -35.71
CA CYS A 416 49.89 16.47 -35.87
C CYS A 416 49.81 15.82 -37.26
N ASP A 417 50.94 15.75 -37.98
CA ASP A 417 51.01 15.27 -39.36
C ASP A 417 51.41 13.79 -39.49
N TRP A 418 51.49 13.07 -38.36
CA TRP A 418 51.71 11.61 -38.29
C TRP A 418 52.96 11.07 -39.00
N GLY A 419 53.95 11.94 -39.25
CA GLY A 419 55.25 11.53 -39.80
C GLY A 419 55.97 10.53 -38.88
N LYS A 420 56.56 9.49 -39.46
CA LYS A 420 57.40 8.49 -38.75
C LYS A 420 58.87 8.72 -39.09
N PRO A 421 59.81 8.60 -38.13
CA PRO A 421 59.64 8.15 -36.74
C PRO A 421 59.18 9.23 -35.75
N SER A 422 59.02 10.49 -36.16
CA SER A 422 58.56 11.62 -35.34
C SER A 422 57.84 12.65 -36.20
N CYS A 423 56.80 13.30 -35.68
CA CYS A 423 56.01 14.26 -36.45
C CYS A 423 56.77 15.58 -36.68
N SER A 424 56.48 16.30 -37.77
CA SER A 424 57.25 17.49 -38.18
C SER A 424 57.18 18.63 -37.18
N GLN A 425 56.15 18.65 -36.34
CA GLN A 425 55.96 19.66 -35.30
C GLN A 425 56.85 19.38 -34.08
N CYS A 426 57.00 18.11 -33.68
CA CYS A 426 57.96 17.71 -32.64
C CYS A 426 59.41 17.98 -33.07
N ILE A 427 59.71 17.74 -34.37
CA ILE A 427 61.04 18.04 -34.94
C ILE A 427 61.33 19.56 -34.88
N ARG A 428 60.39 20.40 -35.32
CA ARG A 428 60.56 21.86 -35.29
C ARG A 428 60.66 22.42 -33.87
N ALA A 429 59.90 21.86 -32.94
CA ALA A 429 59.94 22.24 -31.54
C ALA A 429 61.17 21.70 -30.79
N LYS A 430 62.01 20.86 -31.42
CA LYS A 430 63.14 20.15 -30.81
C LYS A 430 62.74 19.37 -29.55
N VAL A 431 61.57 18.72 -29.58
CA VAL A 431 61.07 17.88 -28.50
C VAL A 431 60.94 16.44 -28.99
N ASP A 432 61.41 15.47 -28.20
CA ASP A 432 61.34 14.05 -28.57
C ASP A 432 59.89 13.57 -28.74
N CYS A 433 59.58 13.00 -29.90
CA CYS A 433 58.24 12.51 -30.19
C CYS A 433 58.02 11.18 -29.45
N PRO A 434 56.98 11.03 -28.61
CA PRO A 434 56.82 9.86 -27.74
C PRO A 434 56.46 8.55 -28.46
N GLY A 435 56.35 8.55 -29.79
CA GLY A 435 55.95 7.39 -30.59
C GLY A 435 54.49 6.99 -30.39
N TYR A 436 54.05 5.95 -31.11
CA TYR A 436 52.66 5.49 -31.14
C TYR A 436 52.54 4.12 -30.45
N ARG A 437 51.69 3.99 -29.41
CA ARG A 437 51.56 2.77 -28.58
C ARG A 437 50.48 1.78 -29.06
N SER A 438 50.66 0.51 -28.70
CA SER A 438 49.94 -0.70 -29.17
C SER A 438 48.88 -1.22 -28.18
N ALA A 439 47.84 -1.88 -28.70
CA ALA A 439 46.52 -2.13 -28.09
C ALA A 439 46.40 -3.32 -27.10
N LEU A 440 47.46 -3.74 -26.40
CA LEU A 440 47.44 -4.99 -25.59
C LEU A 440 47.50 -4.83 -24.05
N GLU A 441 47.36 -3.62 -23.50
CA GLU A 441 47.46 -3.39 -22.03
C GLU A 441 46.14 -3.50 -21.23
N TYR A 442 45.05 -4.07 -21.77
CA TYR A 442 43.77 -4.21 -21.05
C TYR A 442 43.47 -5.64 -20.58
N LYS A 443 43.65 -5.94 -19.28
CA LYS A 443 42.94 -7.02 -18.56
C LYS A 443 42.89 -6.79 -17.04
N PHE A 444 41.68 -6.78 -16.47
CA PHE A 444 41.38 -6.60 -15.02
C PHE A 444 41.35 -7.93 -14.23
N ARG A 445 41.54 -7.88 -12.90
CA ARG A 445 41.44 -9.02 -11.95
C ARG A 445 40.53 -8.68 -10.74
N ASP A 446 39.87 -9.71 -10.19
CA ASP A 446 38.87 -9.67 -9.10
C ASP A 446 39.48 -9.70 -7.67
N GLN A 447 38.92 -8.88 -6.75
CA GLN A 447 39.35 -8.71 -5.34
C GLN A 447 38.24 -8.97 -4.29
N SER A 448 37.20 -9.74 -4.63
CA SER A 448 36.04 -9.97 -3.77
C SER A 448 36.36 -10.53 -2.36
N ARG A 449 37.46 -11.27 -2.17
CA ARG A 449 37.82 -11.88 -0.88
C ARG A 449 38.38 -10.90 0.17
N ASP A 450 39.00 -9.80 -0.25
CA ASP A 450 39.56 -8.83 0.68
C ASP A 450 38.49 -7.90 1.27
N VAL A 451 37.39 -7.70 0.55
CA VAL A 451 36.25 -6.89 0.99
C VAL A 451 35.44 -7.60 2.07
N ILE A 452 35.22 -8.92 1.92
CA ILE A 452 34.49 -9.74 2.90
C ILE A 452 35.21 -9.74 4.26
N ARG A 453 36.54 -9.86 4.26
CA ARG A 453 37.36 -9.88 5.48
C ARG A 453 37.30 -8.55 6.25
N LYS A 454 37.23 -7.40 5.55
CA LYS A 454 37.15 -6.08 6.18
C LYS A 454 35.78 -5.81 6.81
N ALA A 455 34.71 -6.38 6.26
CA ALA A 455 33.35 -6.19 6.76
C ALA A 455 33.13 -6.94 8.10
N GLN A 456 33.66 -8.15 8.23
CA GLN A 456 33.51 -8.97 9.46
C GLN A 456 34.22 -8.33 10.67
N LEU A 457 35.42 -7.78 10.47
CA LEU A 457 36.20 -7.10 11.52
C LEU A 457 35.54 -5.79 12.03
N LYS A 458 34.63 -5.19 11.24
CA LYS A 458 33.90 -3.98 11.63
C LYS A 458 32.70 -4.31 12.53
N ALA A 459 32.00 -5.40 12.23
CA ALA A 459 30.84 -5.84 13.01
C ALA A 459 31.20 -6.27 14.44
N GLU A 460 32.36 -6.91 14.64
CA GLU A 460 32.84 -7.30 15.96
C GLU A 460 33.15 -6.09 16.86
N ARG A 461 33.74 -5.03 16.30
CA ARG A 461 34.05 -3.78 17.04
C ARG A 461 32.80 -3.00 17.45
N GLU A 462 31.75 -3.01 16.62
CA GLU A 462 30.49 -2.32 16.92
C GLU A 462 29.71 -3.01 18.06
N SER A 463 29.84 -4.34 18.20
CA SER A 463 29.20 -5.10 19.29
C SER A 463 29.80 -4.79 20.68
N GLU A 464 31.10 -4.52 20.75
CA GLU A 464 31.80 -4.18 22.01
C GLU A 464 31.51 -2.76 22.52
N GLU A 465 31.22 -1.81 21.61
CA GLU A 465 30.86 -0.43 22.01
C GLU A 465 29.43 -0.32 22.55
N ILE A 466 28.49 -1.11 22.02
CA ILE A 466 27.09 -1.11 22.47
C ILE A 466 26.97 -1.60 23.91
N SER A 467 27.79 -2.60 24.31
CA SER A 467 27.85 -3.12 25.68
C SER A 467 28.40 -2.09 26.70
N LYS A 468 29.31 -1.20 26.28
CA LYS A 468 29.88 -0.14 27.15
C LYS A 468 28.92 1.03 27.36
N ARG A 469 28.00 1.28 26.42
CA ARG A 469 27.06 2.42 26.47
C ARG A 469 25.87 2.18 27.40
N GLN A 470 25.47 0.92 27.62
CA GLN A 470 24.36 0.56 28.54
C GLN A 470 24.70 0.66 30.04
N LYS A 471 25.98 0.83 30.43
CA LYS A 471 26.39 0.93 31.84
C LYS A 471 26.49 2.37 32.40
N ARG A 472 26.28 3.43 31.61
CA ARG A 472 26.54 4.83 32.04
C ARG A 472 25.31 5.69 32.37
N THR A 473 24.08 5.21 32.23
CA THR A 473 22.87 6.00 32.52
C THR A 473 22.17 5.60 33.82
N VAL A 474 22.86 5.74 34.94
CA VAL A 474 22.24 5.90 36.27
C VAL A 474 23.09 6.88 37.08
N LYS A 475 22.75 8.18 37.07
CA LYS A 475 22.83 9.14 38.20
C LYS A 475 22.71 10.61 37.78
N GLY A 476 21.67 11.26 38.32
CA GLY A 476 21.56 12.70 38.66
C GLY A 476 21.32 13.71 37.53
N ASN A 477 20.70 14.88 37.72
CA ASN A 477 19.61 15.37 38.58
C ASN A 477 19.28 16.81 38.09
N SER A 478 17.99 17.17 38.09
CA SER A 478 17.35 18.50 38.23
C SER A 478 18.04 19.81 37.79
N ASN A 479 17.42 20.56 36.87
CA ASN A 479 16.67 21.78 37.21
C ASN A 479 15.85 22.36 36.05
N GLN A 480 14.70 22.94 36.42
CA GLN A 480 13.56 23.40 35.60
C GLN A 480 13.76 24.78 34.97
N MET A 481 13.12 25.04 33.83
CA MET A 481 12.40 26.29 33.57
C MET A 481 11.23 26.08 32.55
N LEU A 482 10.03 25.99 33.13
CA LEU A 482 8.73 26.54 32.71
C LEU A 482 8.16 26.19 31.32
N THR A 483 7.38 25.11 31.32
CA THR A 483 6.42 24.68 30.30
C THR A 483 5.12 25.50 30.34
N TYR A 484 4.71 26.06 29.18
CA TYR A 484 3.30 26.37 28.92
C TYR A 484 2.52 25.06 28.84
N SER A 485 1.53 24.92 29.73
CA SER A 485 0.69 23.73 29.87
C SER A 485 -0.18 23.52 28.61
N SER A 486 0.28 22.65 27.71
CA SER A 486 -0.61 21.92 26.80
C SER A 486 -1.07 20.67 27.54
N SER A 487 -2.38 20.53 27.74
CA SER A 487 -3.00 19.36 28.37
C SER A 487 -2.50 18.06 27.71
N PRO A 488 -2.15 17.01 28.48
CA PRO A 488 -1.80 15.74 27.89
C PRO A 488 -3.07 15.05 27.40
N SER A 489 -3.42 15.23 26.13
CA SER A 489 -4.19 14.25 25.40
C SER A 489 -3.27 13.07 25.10
N SER A 490 -2.92 12.29 26.13
CA SER A 490 -2.31 10.98 25.93
C SER A 490 -3.37 10.05 25.36
N ASN A 491 -3.58 10.12 24.04
CA ASN A 491 -4.18 9.02 23.32
C ASN A 491 -3.21 7.84 23.48
N LEU A 492 -3.48 6.94 24.44
CA LEU A 492 -2.88 5.62 24.44
C LEU A 492 -3.28 4.95 23.12
N SER A 493 -2.43 5.04 22.10
CA SER A 493 -2.60 4.28 20.88
C SER A 493 -2.22 2.83 21.21
N TYR A 494 -3.23 2.01 21.49
CA TYR A 494 -3.04 0.57 21.62
C TYR A 494 -2.54 0.02 20.28
N PRO A 495 -1.53 -0.86 20.26
CA PRO A 495 -1.09 -1.50 19.03
C PRO A 495 -2.29 -2.16 18.34
N THR A 496 -2.48 -1.87 17.05
CA THR A 496 -3.65 -2.34 16.29
C THR A 496 -3.77 -3.87 16.29
N ALA A 497 -2.64 -4.58 16.36
CA ALA A 497 -2.60 -6.03 16.50
C ALA A 497 -3.19 -6.54 17.83
N GLU A 498 -3.00 -5.82 18.94
CA GLU A 498 -3.60 -6.17 20.24
C GLU A 498 -5.10 -5.89 20.25
N LEU A 499 -5.54 -4.80 19.63
CA LEU A 499 -6.97 -4.51 19.46
C LEU A 499 -7.66 -5.58 18.59
N ALA A 500 -7.00 -6.03 17.51
CA ALA A 500 -7.50 -7.10 16.65
C ALA A 500 -7.64 -8.44 17.40
N LYS A 501 -6.62 -8.82 18.18
CA LYS A 501 -6.68 -10.02 19.03
C LYS A 501 -7.74 -9.87 20.11
N GLY A 502 -7.86 -8.70 20.74
CA GLY A 502 -8.90 -8.38 21.71
C GLY A 502 -10.31 -8.50 21.12
N TYR A 503 -10.51 -8.04 19.89
CA TYR A 503 -11.79 -8.18 19.18
C TYR A 503 -12.15 -9.66 18.99
N LEU A 504 -11.22 -10.49 18.52
CA LEU A 504 -11.42 -11.94 18.38
C LEU A 504 -11.68 -12.60 19.73
N PHE A 505 -10.93 -12.20 20.75
CA PHE A 505 -11.07 -12.72 22.09
C PHE A 505 -12.48 -12.51 22.60
N VAL A 506 -12.99 -11.27 22.56
CA VAL A 506 -14.32 -10.92 23.07
C VAL A 506 -15.45 -11.55 22.23
N ASN A 507 -15.32 -11.60 20.90
CA ASN A 507 -16.43 -11.96 20.03
C ASN A 507 -16.52 -13.44 19.67
N TYR A 508 -15.43 -14.21 19.81
CA TYR A 508 -15.37 -15.61 19.35
C TYR A 508 -14.81 -16.58 20.39
N ILE A 509 -13.96 -16.13 21.32
CA ILE A 509 -13.14 -17.01 22.18
C ILE A 509 -13.59 -16.99 23.65
N ALA A 510 -13.85 -15.80 24.20
CA ALA A 510 -14.19 -15.61 25.61
C ALA A 510 -15.59 -16.16 25.91
N LYS A 511 -15.71 -16.89 27.01
CA LYS A 511 -17.01 -17.34 27.52
C LYS A 511 -17.75 -16.12 28.11
N GLY A 512 -18.56 -15.45 27.30
CA GLY A 512 -19.58 -14.52 27.78
C GLY A 512 -20.84 -15.26 28.26
N ASP A 513 -21.88 -14.50 28.62
CA ASP A 513 -23.17 -15.06 29.10
C ASP A 513 -23.84 -16.03 28.13
N ARG A 514 -23.49 -15.96 26.83
CA ARG A 514 -24.04 -16.80 25.76
C ARG A 514 -23.08 -17.91 25.29
N GLY A 515 -21.96 -18.10 25.98
CA GLY A 515 -20.90 -19.05 25.60
C GLY A 515 -19.93 -18.50 24.54
N ALA A 516 -19.02 -19.37 24.07
CA ALA A 516 -17.99 -19.05 23.08
C ALA A 516 -18.06 -20.01 21.89
N TYR A 517 -17.73 -19.54 20.68
CA TYR A 517 -17.73 -20.38 19.47
C TYR A 517 -16.43 -21.17 19.31
N MET A 518 -15.28 -20.56 19.62
CA MET A 518 -13.95 -21.19 19.55
C MET A 518 -13.24 -21.16 20.91
N PRO A 519 -13.80 -21.79 21.97
CA PRO A 519 -13.25 -21.70 23.34
C PRO A 519 -11.83 -22.30 23.46
N TYR A 520 -11.46 -23.27 22.62
CA TYR A 520 -10.13 -23.89 22.62
C TYR A 520 -9.00 -22.90 22.31
N LEU A 521 -9.30 -21.80 21.61
CA LEU A 521 -8.29 -20.78 21.32
C LEU A 521 -7.84 -20.02 22.57
N SER A 522 -8.65 -19.99 23.64
CA SER A 522 -8.24 -19.30 24.89
C SER A 522 -7.00 -19.97 25.50
N THR A 523 -6.96 -21.30 25.56
CA THR A 523 -5.80 -22.04 26.06
C THR A 523 -4.64 -21.96 25.06
N LEU A 524 -4.91 -22.21 23.78
CA LEU A 524 -3.87 -22.24 22.73
C LEU A 524 -3.21 -20.88 22.48
N ALA A 525 -3.95 -19.78 22.64
CA ALA A 525 -3.42 -18.43 22.53
C ALA A 525 -2.68 -17.95 23.79
N ASN A 526 -2.87 -18.60 24.95
CA ASN A 526 -2.17 -18.24 26.19
C ASN A 526 -0.83 -18.99 26.36
N HIS A 527 -0.63 -20.13 25.69
CA HIS A 527 0.63 -20.89 25.71
C HIS A 527 1.59 -20.44 24.60
N LEU A 528 1.96 -19.15 24.63
CA LEU A 528 2.62 -18.41 23.55
C LEU A 528 4.09 -18.82 23.29
N GLU A 529 4.28 -19.85 22.46
CA GLU A 529 5.53 -20.05 21.70
C GLU A 529 5.30 -20.15 20.16
N SER A 530 4.06 -20.38 19.70
CA SER A 530 3.77 -20.50 18.26
C SER A 530 3.46 -19.15 17.61
N SER A 531 4.34 -18.69 16.71
CA SER A 531 4.12 -17.48 15.92
C SER A 531 2.90 -17.59 15.00
N ALA A 532 2.59 -18.80 14.49
CA ALA A 532 1.60 -18.98 13.42
C ALA A 532 0.16 -18.78 13.89
N VAL A 533 -0.19 -19.26 15.08
CA VAL A 533 -1.52 -19.04 15.68
C VAL A 533 -1.73 -17.55 15.93
N ASN A 534 -0.71 -16.85 16.43
CA ASN A 534 -0.80 -15.42 16.71
C ASN A 534 -0.96 -14.59 15.44
N ASP A 535 -0.16 -14.86 14.42
CA ASP A 535 -0.27 -14.19 13.13
C ASP A 535 -1.66 -14.43 12.50
N ALA A 536 -2.16 -15.66 12.54
CA ALA A 536 -3.50 -15.96 12.02
C ALA A 536 -4.62 -15.28 12.83
N LEU A 537 -4.49 -15.21 14.16
CA LEU A 537 -5.44 -14.53 15.04
C LEU A 537 -5.46 -13.02 14.77
N THR A 538 -4.28 -12.40 14.66
CA THR A 538 -4.14 -10.99 14.30
C THR A 538 -4.68 -10.71 12.91
N ALA A 539 -4.41 -11.59 11.93
CA ALA A 539 -4.94 -11.47 10.58
C ALA A 539 -6.48 -11.47 10.57
N ALA A 540 -7.11 -12.46 11.20
CA ALA A 540 -8.57 -12.55 11.28
C ALA A 540 -9.18 -11.33 12.00
N GLY A 541 -8.57 -10.87 13.09
CA GLY A 541 -9.05 -9.69 13.81
C GLY A 541 -8.94 -8.40 13.04
N LEU A 542 -7.80 -8.18 12.38
CA LEU A 542 -7.64 -7.00 11.52
C LEU A 542 -8.58 -7.05 10.32
N ALA A 543 -8.83 -8.23 9.74
CA ALA A 543 -9.79 -8.38 8.65
C ALA A 543 -11.22 -8.01 9.10
N ALA A 544 -11.69 -8.55 10.23
CA ALA A 544 -13.01 -8.22 10.77
C ALA A 544 -13.13 -6.70 11.06
N LEU A 545 -12.16 -6.12 11.75
CA LEU A 545 -12.15 -4.68 12.06
C LEU A 545 -12.05 -3.82 10.80
N SER A 546 -11.31 -4.27 9.79
CA SER A 546 -11.20 -3.55 8.51
C SER A 546 -12.52 -3.49 7.76
N ASN A 547 -13.33 -4.56 7.82
CA ASN A 547 -14.67 -4.60 7.24
C ASN A 547 -15.63 -3.68 8.01
N ILE A 548 -15.62 -3.75 9.35
CA ILE A 548 -16.48 -2.94 10.22
C ILE A 548 -16.19 -1.45 10.06
N TYR A 549 -14.91 -1.06 10.12
CA TYR A 549 -14.48 0.34 10.02
C TYR A 549 -14.19 0.80 8.59
N ARG A 550 -14.39 -0.07 7.59
CA ARG A 550 -14.11 0.19 6.16
C ARG A 550 -12.69 0.73 5.91
N SER A 551 -11.70 0.18 6.61
CA SER A 551 -10.31 0.65 6.54
C SER A 551 -9.44 -0.23 5.65
N ARG A 552 -9.04 0.31 4.50
CA ARG A 552 -8.12 -0.38 3.56
C ARG A 552 -6.75 -0.64 4.17
N GLN A 553 -6.27 0.26 5.02
CA GLN A 553 -4.98 0.10 5.71
C GLN A 553 -5.00 -1.08 6.68
N LEU A 554 -6.09 -1.26 7.45
CA LEU A 554 -6.24 -2.40 8.33
C LEU A 554 -6.29 -3.71 7.54
N MET A 555 -7.00 -3.74 6.41
CA MET A 555 -7.05 -4.92 5.54
C MET A 555 -5.68 -5.26 4.95
N TYR A 556 -4.91 -4.25 4.54
CA TYR A 556 -3.53 -4.45 4.07
C TYR A 556 -2.67 -5.13 5.14
N THR A 557 -2.68 -4.61 6.38
CA THR A 557 -1.94 -5.23 7.49
C THR A 557 -2.48 -6.62 7.84
N ALA A 558 -3.80 -6.84 7.78
CA ALA A 558 -4.42 -8.14 7.98
C ALA A 558 -3.86 -9.19 7.00
N ARG A 559 -3.75 -8.82 5.72
CA ARG A 559 -3.20 -9.67 4.66
C ARG A 559 -1.71 -9.98 4.87
N GLN A 560 -0.93 -9.03 5.39
CA GLN A 560 0.48 -9.29 5.74
C GLN A 560 0.61 -10.40 6.79
N HIS A 561 -0.16 -10.32 7.89
CA HIS A 561 -0.16 -11.37 8.91
C HIS A 561 -0.71 -12.69 8.38
N TYR A 562 -1.75 -12.65 7.53
CA TYR A 562 -2.28 -13.85 6.87
C TYR A 562 -1.22 -14.59 6.06
N MET A 563 -0.45 -13.87 5.22
CA MET A 563 0.63 -14.47 4.42
C MET A 563 1.74 -15.05 5.28
N THR A 564 2.11 -14.37 6.37
CA THR A 564 3.08 -14.86 7.34
C THR A 564 2.61 -16.15 8.00
N ALA A 565 1.36 -16.18 8.50
CA ALA A 565 0.77 -17.37 9.11
C ALA A 565 0.67 -18.54 8.12
N LEU A 566 0.30 -18.27 6.86
CA LEU A 566 0.23 -19.29 5.81
C LEU A 566 1.60 -19.92 5.54
N SER A 567 2.65 -19.09 5.43
CA SER A 567 4.03 -19.56 5.23
C SER A 567 4.53 -20.42 6.40
N GLN A 568 4.29 -19.98 7.64
CA GLN A 568 4.67 -20.74 8.84
C GLN A 568 3.88 -22.04 8.97
N THR A 569 2.59 -22.03 8.63
CA THR A 569 1.74 -23.24 8.60
C THR A 569 2.26 -24.23 7.56
N SER A 570 2.60 -23.78 6.35
CA SER A 570 3.18 -24.62 5.31
C SER A 570 4.50 -25.28 5.76
N SER A 571 5.36 -24.54 6.45
CA SER A 571 6.58 -25.08 7.06
C SER A 571 6.27 -26.13 8.14
N SER A 572 5.28 -25.86 9.00
CA SER A 572 4.85 -26.78 10.06
C SER A 572 4.27 -28.08 9.49
N LEU A 573 3.47 -28.00 8.43
CA LEU A 573 2.90 -29.16 7.74
C LEU A 573 3.96 -30.05 7.06
N SER A 574 5.15 -29.51 6.78
CA SER A 574 6.26 -30.28 6.20
C SER A 574 6.95 -31.20 7.22
N HIS A 575 6.64 -31.06 8.51
CA HIS A 575 7.26 -31.84 9.60
C HIS A 575 6.20 -32.67 10.33
N ALA A 576 6.35 -34.01 10.31
CA ALA A 576 5.34 -34.95 10.83
C ALA A 576 4.90 -34.69 12.29
N HIS A 577 5.83 -34.25 13.16
CA HIS A 577 5.51 -33.97 14.57
C HIS A 577 4.82 -32.62 14.78
N LEU A 578 5.04 -31.64 13.89
CA LEU A 578 4.39 -30.32 13.95
C LEU A 578 3.01 -30.36 13.28
N SER A 579 2.81 -31.18 12.25
CA SER A 579 1.54 -31.32 11.55
C SER A 579 0.42 -31.87 12.43
N THR A 580 0.75 -32.63 13.48
CA THR A 580 -0.23 -33.24 14.41
C THR A 580 -0.54 -32.37 15.63
N ARG A 581 0.07 -31.21 15.77
CA ARG A 581 -0.12 -30.31 16.91
C ARG A 581 -1.48 -29.60 16.90
N ASP A 582 -2.03 -29.33 18.08
CA ASP A 582 -3.32 -28.65 18.25
C ASP A 582 -3.24 -27.20 17.74
N GLU A 583 -2.08 -26.55 17.90
CA GLU A 583 -1.79 -25.22 17.39
C GLU A 583 -1.85 -25.18 15.86
N THR A 584 -1.27 -26.17 15.17
CA THR A 584 -1.28 -26.22 13.69
C THR A 584 -2.71 -26.33 13.15
N LEU A 585 -3.53 -27.19 13.75
CA LEU A 585 -4.94 -27.32 13.35
C LEU A 585 -5.72 -26.04 13.68
N ALA A 586 -5.48 -25.41 14.83
CA ALA A 586 -6.10 -24.14 15.20
C ALA A 586 -5.71 -23.00 14.24
N THR A 587 -4.45 -22.94 13.80
CA THR A 587 -4.01 -21.97 12.77
C THR A 587 -4.76 -22.19 11.46
N VAL A 588 -4.93 -23.43 10.99
CA VAL A 588 -5.72 -23.73 9.79
C VAL A 588 -7.17 -23.23 9.94
N VAL A 589 -7.79 -23.41 11.10
CA VAL A 589 -9.14 -22.88 11.36
C VAL A 589 -9.18 -21.35 11.31
N LEU A 590 -8.17 -20.67 11.88
CA LEU A 590 -8.08 -19.21 11.84
C LEU A 590 -7.79 -18.67 10.43
N LEU A 591 -6.99 -19.36 9.62
CA LEU A 591 -6.77 -19.04 8.21
C LEU A 591 -8.08 -19.19 7.41
N SER A 592 -8.85 -20.25 7.68
CA SER A 592 -10.20 -20.41 7.09
C SER A 592 -11.14 -19.28 7.54
N MET A 593 -11.08 -18.87 8.81
CA MET A 593 -11.85 -17.74 9.33
C MET A 593 -11.46 -16.41 8.65
N PHE A 594 -10.17 -16.18 8.37
CA PHE A 594 -9.74 -15.03 7.59
C PHE A 594 -10.43 -14.99 6.22
N GLU A 595 -10.47 -16.11 5.50
CA GLU A 595 -11.14 -16.18 4.19
C GLU A 595 -12.65 -15.96 4.27
N VAL A 596 -13.30 -16.43 5.34
CA VAL A 596 -14.72 -16.16 5.63
C VAL A 596 -14.96 -14.65 5.77
N LEU A 597 -14.04 -13.95 6.45
CA LEU A 597 -14.13 -12.50 6.68
C LEU A 597 -13.80 -11.70 5.41
N THR A 598 -12.83 -12.12 4.59
CA THR A 598 -12.39 -11.38 3.40
C THR A 598 -13.10 -11.81 2.10
N CYS A 599 -14.09 -12.68 2.18
CA CYS A 599 -14.82 -13.19 1.03
C CYS A 599 -15.28 -12.06 0.09
N SER A 600 -14.95 -12.15 -1.20
CA SER A 600 -15.18 -11.10 -2.19
C SER A 600 -16.01 -11.55 -3.41
N ASP A 601 -16.31 -12.85 -3.51
CA ASP A 601 -16.96 -13.44 -4.69
C ASP A 601 -17.83 -14.67 -4.31
N GLY A 602 -18.59 -15.18 -5.29
CA GLY A 602 -19.40 -16.40 -5.15
C GLY A 602 -18.61 -17.71 -5.03
N LEU A 603 -17.27 -17.69 -5.13
CA LEU A 603 -16.42 -18.89 -5.01
C LEU A 603 -16.17 -19.30 -3.55
N PHE A 604 -16.85 -18.66 -2.59
CA PHE A 604 -16.68 -18.94 -1.16
C PHE A 604 -16.93 -20.42 -0.81
N ILE A 605 -17.87 -21.09 -1.48
CA ILE A 605 -18.15 -22.51 -1.27
C ILE A 605 -16.92 -23.35 -1.61
N ASN A 606 -16.24 -23.04 -2.73
CA ASN A 606 -15.03 -23.76 -3.14
C ASN A 606 -13.87 -23.56 -2.16
N ARG A 607 -13.66 -22.33 -1.67
CA ARG A 607 -12.64 -22.03 -0.66
C ARG A 607 -12.91 -22.76 0.66
N TRP A 608 -14.15 -22.69 1.15
CA TRP A 608 -14.59 -23.41 2.33
C TRP A 608 -14.38 -24.93 2.21
N ILE A 609 -14.75 -25.53 1.07
CA ILE A 609 -14.53 -26.97 0.80
C ILE A 609 -13.05 -27.34 0.88
N LYS A 610 -12.15 -26.55 0.28
CA LYS A 610 -10.71 -26.84 0.29
C LYS A 610 -10.12 -26.82 1.70
N HIS A 611 -10.53 -25.85 2.52
CA HIS A 611 -10.11 -25.79 3.93
C HIS A 611 -10.59 -26.99 4.73
N LEU A 612 -11.84 -27.43 4.50
CA LEU A 612 -12.38 -28.60 5.18
C LEU A 612 -11.74 -29.91 4.73
N ASP A 613 -11.40 -30.06 3.44
CA ASP A 613 -10.63 -31.22 2.95
C ASP A 613 -9.24 -31.27 3.63
N GLY A 614 -8.55 -30.13 3.73
CA GLY A 614 -7.28 -30.05 4.46
C GLY A 614 -7.40 -30.36 5.95
N ALA A 615 -8.43 -29.82 6.61
CA ALA A 615 -8.70 -30.07 8.03
C ALA A 615 -9.07 -31.55 8.31
N ALA A 616 -9.82 -32.18 7.42
CA ALA A 616 -10.15 -33.60 7.51
C ALA A 616 -8.89 -34.47 7.48
N ILE A 617 -7.96 -34.21 6.54
CA ILE A 617 -6.67 -34.92 6.46
C ILE A 617 -5.87 -34.76 7.76
N LEU A 618 -5.81 -33.55 8.32
CA LEU A 618 -5.11 -33.31 9.59
C LEU A 618 -5.76 -34.05 10.76
N ILE A 619 -7.09 -34.03 10.86
CA ILE A 619 -7.83 -34.78 11.89
C ILE A 619 -7.53 -36.28 11.80
N GLU A 620 -7.53 -36.84 10.59
CA GLU A 620 -7.24 -38.26 10.38
C GLU A 620 -5.79 -38.61 10.76
N THR A 621 -4.84 -37.74 10.38
CA THR A 621 -3.42 -37.89 10.71
C THR A 621 -3.17 -37.83 12.22
N ARG A 622 -3.95 -37.02 12.95
CA ARG A 622 -3.84 -36.84 14.41
C ARG A 622 -4.35 -38.03 15.22
N GLY A 623 -5.19 -38.88 14.65
CA GLY A 623 -5.67 -40.10 15.31
C GLY A 623 -6.58 -39.87 16.54
N PRO A 624 -6.94 -40.95 17.26
CA PRO A 624 -7.82 -40.90 18.43
C PRO A 624 -7.23 -40.19 19.65
N GLU A 625 -5.89 -40.09 19.74
CA GLU A 625 -5.19 -39.43 20.84
C GLU A 625 -5.57 -37.95 20.99
N GLN A 626 -6.06 -37.30 19.92
CA GLN A 626 -6.54 -35.92 20.00
C GLN A 626 -7.78 -35.75 20.89
N LEU A 627 -8.59 -36.81 21.06
CA LEU A 627 -9.83 -36.76 21.82
C LEU A 627 -9.58 -36.77 23.34
N THR A 628 -8.41 -37.21 23.78
CA THR A 628 -8.06 -37.24 25.21
C THR A 628 -7.70 -35.86 25.75
N ARG A 629 -7.38 -34.91 24.87
CA ARG A 629 -7.05 -33.52 25.22
C ARG A 629 -8.28 -32.63 25.07
N PRO A 630 -8.59 -31.75 26.04
CA PRO A 630 -9.77 -30.86 25.94
C PRO A 630 -9.79 -30.01 24.67
N GLU A 631 -8.66 -29.44 24.27
CA GLU A 631 -8.50 -28.60 23.07
C GLU A 631 -8.70 -29.42 21.79
N GLY A 632 -8.07 -30.58 21.71
CA GLY A 632 -8.20 -31.50 20.59
C GLY A 632 -9.64 -32.02 20.41
N LEU A 633 -10.32 -32.35 21.51
CA LEU A 633 -11.73 -32.73 21.51
C LEU A 633 -12.62 -31.59 20.99
N ALA A 634 -12.43 -30.37 21.48
CA ALA A 634 -13.21 -29.20 21.06
C ALA A 634 -13.00 -28.86 19.58
N LEU A 635 -11.74 -28.85 19.11
CA LEU A 635 -11.38 -28.68 17.69
C LEU A 635 -12.06 -29.72 16.81
N PHE A 636 -11.99 -31.01 17.20
CA PHE A 636 -12.63 -32.09 16.46
C PHE A 636 -14.15 -31.93 16.42
N SER A 637 -14.82 -31.66 17.55
CA SER A 637 -16.28 -31.51 17.61
C SER A 637 -16.79 -30.37 16.70
N GLN A 638 -16.08 -29.24 16.67
CA GLN A 638 -16.45 -28.12 15.80
C GLN A 638 -16.21 -28.44 14.33
N LEU A 639 -15.02 -28.94 13.97
CA LEU A 639 -14.68 -29.24 12.57
C LEU A 639 -15.48 -30.40 12.01
N ARG A 640 -15.79 -31.43 12.80
CA ARG A 640 -16.64 -32.56 12.40
C ARG A 640 -17.96 -32.08 11.83
N THR A 641 -18.60 -31.11 12.48
CA THR A 641 -19.90 -30.57 12.04
C THR A 641 -19.78 -29.91 10.66
N GLN A 642 -18.73 -29.13 10.44
CA GLN A 642 -18.47 -28.45 9.16
C GLN A 642 -18.09 -29.44 8.04
N ILE A 643 -17.22 -30.42 8.35
CA ILE A 643 -16.81 -31.47 7.41
C ILE A 643 -18.02 -32.28 6.95
N VAL A 644 -18.86 -32.74 7.88
CA VAL A 644 -20.06 -33.52 7.56
C VAL A 644 -21.06 -32.69 6.74
N LEU A 645 -21.23 -31.41 7.07
CA LEU A 645 -22.04 -30.51 6.25
C LEU A 645 -21.51 -30.41 4.81
N SER A 646 -20.20 -30.27 4.64
CA SER A 646 -19.57 -30.23 3.31
C SER A 646 -19.76 -31.54 2.54
N HIS A 647 -19.75 -32.69 3.23
CA HIS A 647 -19.96 -34.00 2.63
C HIS A 647 -21.41 -34.19 2.16
N ILE A 648 -22.41 -33.69 2.90
CA ILE A 648 -23.81 -33.69 2.47
C ILE A 648 -23.95 -32.86 1.18
N TYR A 649 -23.42 -31.63 1.17
CA TYR A 649 -23.48 -30.74 0.00
C TYR A 649 -22.78 -31.31 -1.23
N ARG A 650 -21.61 -31.94 -1.05
CA ARG A 650 -20.83 -32.55 -2.14
C ARG A 650 -21.34 -33.94 -2.55
N GLN A 651 -22.29 -34.51 -1.78
CA GLN A 651 -22.69 -35.92 -1.86
C GLN A 651 -21.45 -36.84 -1.85
N LYS A 652 -20.70 -36.79 -0.74
CA LYS A 652 -19.45 -37.55 -0.56
C LYS A 652 -19.53 -38.40 0.70
N HIS A 653 -19.02 -39.63 0.61
CA HIS A 653 -18.86 -40.51 1.77
C HIS A 653 -17.90 -39.94 2.81
N THR A 654 -18.26 -40.09 4.10
CA THR A 654 -17.36 -39.73 5.21
C THR A 654 -16.42 -40.88 5.53
N SER A 655 -15.14 -40.58 5.74
CA SER A 655 -14.10 -41.58 5.99
C SER A 655 -14.37 -42.43 7.25
N ALA A 656 -13.83 -43.66 7.24
CA ALA A 656 -13.94 -44.57 8.37
C ALA A 656 -13.28 -44.02 9.64
N MET A 657 -12.19 -43.26 9.49
CA MET A 657 -11.48 -42.65 10.62
C MET A 657 -12.34 -41.57 11.29
N ILE A 658 -12.91 -40.62 10.53
CA ILE A 658 -13.79 -39.58 11.09
C ILE A 658 -15.01 -40.22 11.77
N ARG A 659 -15.58 -41.27 11.17
CA ARG A 659 -16.70 -42.03 11.76
C ARG A 659 -16.33 -42.65 13.10
N ARG A 660 -15.18 -43.32 13.17
CA ARG A 660 -14.67 -43.91 14.41
C ARG A 660 -14.45 -42.85 15.49
N LEU A 661 -13.76 -41.76 15.16
CA LEU A 661 -13.53 -40.64 16.08
C LEU A 661 -14.85 -40.08 16.61
N SER A 662 -15.85 -39.92 15.73
CA SER A 662 -17.18 -39.43 16.08
C SER A 662 -17.86 -40.30 17.14
N GLN A 663 -17.75 -41.63 17.01
CA GLN A 663 -18.30 -42.61 17.96
C GLN A 663 -17.58 -42.60 19.31
N GLU A 664 -16.29 -42.28 19.34
CA GLU A 664 -15.48 -42.27 20.56
C GLU A 664 -15.62 -40.95 21.36
N THR A 665 -16.01 -39.84 20.73
CA THR A 665 -16.13 -38.49 21.33
C THR A 665 -16.88 -38.46 22.67
N ALA A 666 -18.01 -39.17 22.76
CA ALA A 666 -18.87 -39.17 23.96
C ALA A 666 -18.16 -39.74 25.22
N LYS A 667 -17.11 -40.55 25.05
CA LYS A 667 -16.32 -41.12 26.15
C LYS A 667 -15.51 -40.05 26.88
N TYR A 668 -15.08 -39.01 26.16
CA TYR A 668 -14.15 -37.99 26.64
C TYR A 668 -14.84 -36.69 27.07
N ARG A 669 -16.17 -36.59 26.90
CA ARG A 669 -16.95 -35.42 27.34
C ARG A 669 -16.99 -35.33 28.87
N PRO A 670 -16.58 -34.18 29.47
CA PRO A 670 -16.67 -33.97 30.92
C PRO A 670 -18.11 -33.92 31.42
N ASN A 671 -18.98 -33.19 30.69
CA ASN A 671 -20.40 -33.10 30.97
C ASN A 671 -21.17 -34.14 30.15
N LYS A 672 -21.91 -35.02 30.81
CA LYS A 672 -22.69 -36.08 30.15
C LYS A 672 -23.87 -35.54 29.35
N ASP A 673 -24.47 -34.42 29.76
CA ASP A 673 -25.57 -33.81 29.03
C ASP A 673 -25.14 -33.34 27.63
N ASP A 674 -23.91 -32.84 27.49
CA ASP A 674 -23.39 -32.33 26.22
C ASP A 674 -23.01 -33.46 25.24
N ALA A 675 -23.02 -34.73 25.67
CA ALA A 675 -22.75 -35.88 24.79
C ALA A 675 -23.83 -36.06 23.71
N ILE A 676 -25.02 -35.48 23.90
CA ILE A 676 -26.09 -35.47 22.89
C ILE A 676 -25.65 -34.81 21.57
N VAL A 677 -24.73 -33.83 21.63
CA VAL A 677 -24.16 -33.14 20.46
C VAL A 677 -23.36 -34.10 19.58
N ASP A 678 -22.78 -35.14 20.17
CA ASP A 678 -22.03 -36.16 19.44
C ASP A 678 -22.96 -37.24 18.87
N ARG A 679 -24.09 -37.53 19.54
CA ARG A 679 -25.10 -38.49 19.03
C ARG A 679 -25.67 -38.07 17.68
N LEU A 680 -25.82 -36.76 17.40
CA LEU A 680 -26.33 -36.30 16.11
C LEU A 680 -25.46 -36.76 14.91
N SER A 681 -24.16 -37.03 15.14
CA SER A 681 -23.26 -37.58 14.11
C SER A 681 -23.68 -38.96 13.61
N SER A 682 -24.40 -39.74 14.42
CA SER A 682 -24.89 -41.06 14.03
C SER A 682 -25.95 -40.98 12.93
N VAL A 683 -26.51 -39.80 12.67
CA VAL A 683 -27.49 -39.58 11.60
C VAL A 683 -26.93 -38.69 10.50
N THR A 684 -26.21 -37.61 10.84
CA THR A 684 -25.68 -36.69 9.82
C THR A 684 -24.60 -37.32 8.94
N ILE A 685 -23.78 -38.24 9.48
CA ILE A 685 -22.80 -38.97 8.68
C ILE A 685 -23.52 -39.93 7.70
N PRO A 686 -24.43 -40.83 8.14
CA PRO A 686 -25.21 -41.65 7.21
C PRO A 686 -26.07 -40.88 6.22
N LEU A 687 -26.52 -39.66 6.55
CA LEU A 687 -27.20 -38.78 5.60
C LEU A 687 -26.25 -38.40 4.45
N GLY A 688 -25.02 -38.00 4.75
CA GLY A 688 -24.00 -37.74 3.72
C GLY A 688 -23.70 -38.97 2.87
N ASP A 689 -23.62 -40.15 3.50
CA ASP A 689 -23.42 -41.42 2.80
C ASP A 689 -24.61 -41.77 1.88
N LEU A 690 -25.85 -41.52 2.32
CA LEU A 690 -27.05 -41.71 1.49
C LEU A 690 -27.02 -40.77 0.28
N CYS A 691 -26.67 -39.50 0.48
CA CYS A 691 -26.55 -38.52 -0.60
C CYS A 691 -25.50 -38.96 -1.63
N ALA A 692 -24.34 -39.45 -1.16
CA ALA A 692 -23.29 -40.01 -2.02
C ALA A 692 -23.76 -41.25 -2.79
N ALA A 693 -24.42 -42.19 -2.11
CA ALA A 693 -24.93 -43.42 -2.70
C ALA A 693 -25.96 -43.14 -3.82
N ILE A 694 -26.83 -42.13 -3.63
CA ILE A 694 -27.78 -41.66 -4.64
C ILE A 694 -27.04 -41.09 -5.85
N LYS A 695 -26.07 -40.21 -5.63
CA LYS A 695 -25.26 -39.60 -6.70
C LYS A 695 -24.49 -40.64 -7.52
N GLU A 696 -23.92 -41.63 -6.86
CA GLU A 696 -23.16 -42.72 -7.49
C GLU A 696 -24.07 -43.74 -8.19
N GLY A 697 -25.39 -43.64 -8.01
CA GLY A 697 -26.37 -44.56 -8.58
C GLY A 697 -26.45 -45.92 -7.90
N THR A 698 -25.75 -46.10 -6.76
CA THR A 698 -25.80 -47.34 -5.97
C THR A 698 -27.15 -47.53 -5.29
N ILE A 699 -27.81 -46.42 -4.92
CA ILE A 699 -29.21 -46.38 -4.52
C ILE A 699 -29.95 -45.49 -5.52
N SER A 700 -30.62 -46.09 -6.49
CA SER A 700 -31.37 -45.37 -7.54
C SER A 700 -32.89 -45.55 -7.40
N CYS A 701 -33.34 -46.58 -6.68
CA CYS A 701 -34.75 -46.88 -6.52
C CYS A 701 -35.40 -45.89 -5.52
N PRO A 702 -36.40 -45.08 -5.93
CA PRO A 702 -36.99 -44.09 -5.03
C PRO A 702 -37.62 -44.67 -3.75
N SER A 703 -38.17 -45.88 -3.80
CA SER A 703 -38.72 -46.54 -2.60
C SER A 703 -37.64 -46.94 -1.60
N GLU A 704 -36.43 -47.27 -2.07
CA GLU A 704 -35.28 -47.54 -1.21
C GLU A 704 -34.75 -46.26 -0.56
N ILE A 705 -34.73 -45.14 -1.32
CA ILE A 705 -34.38 -43.81 -0.80
C ILE A 705 -35.34 -43.43 0.33
N VAL A 706 -36.66 -43.54 0.11
CA VAL A 706 -37.67 -43.25 1.13
C VAL A 706 -37.47 -44.14 2.36
N ARG A 707 -37.29 -45.45 2.18
CA ARG A 707 -37.08 -46.39 3.29
C ARG A 707 -35.84 -46.03 4.13
N TYR A 708 -34.71 -45.72 3.48
CA TYR A 708 -33.48 -45.38 4.18
C TYR A 708 -33.61 -44.03 4.91
N ALA A 709 -34.19 -43.02 4.24
CA ALA A 709 -34.40 -41.70 4.83
C ALA A 709 -35.37 -41.74 6.02
N LEU A 710 -36.45 -42.52 5.96
CA LEU A 710 -37.37 -42.72 7.09
C LEU A 710 -36.69 -43.40 8.28
N ASN A 711 -35.79 -44.36 8.03
CA ASN A 711 -35.00 -44.98 9.09
C ASN A 711 -34.05 -43.98 9.78
N LEU A 712 -33.48 -43.03 9.02
CA LEU A 712 -32.69 -41.95 9.58
C LEU A 712 -33.55 -40.92 10.33
N ASP A 713 -34.74 -40.56 9.83
CA ASP A 713 -35.66 -39.66 10.54
C ASP A 713 -36.11 -40.25 11.88
N ALA A 714 -36.43 -41.55 11.91
CA ALA A 714 -36.78 -42.27 13.14
C ALA A 714 -35.63 -42.26 14.17
N GLN A 715 -34.38 -42.45 13.72
CA GLN A 715 -33.21 -42.33 14.60
C GLN A 715 -33.04 -40.91 15.15
N ILE A 716 -33.22 -39.90 14.30
CA ILE A 716 -33.21 -38.50 14.73
C ILE A 716 -34.30 -38.28 15.79
N GLN A 717 -35.54 -38.75 15.57
CA GLN A 717 -36.63 -38.58 16.54
C GLN A 717 -36.31 -39.25 17.88
N SER A 718 -35.70 -40.44 17.86
CA SER A 718 -35.24 -41.11 19.09
C SER A 718 -34.15 -40.32 19.82
N ILE A 719 -33.24 -39.63 19.11
CA ILE A 719 -32.27 -38.75 19.75
C ILE A 719 -33.00 -37.56 20.42
N MET A 720 -34.00 -36.99 19.73
CA MET A 720 -34.74 -35.83 20.23
C MET A 720 -35.65 -36.15 21.42
N SER A 721 -36.16 -37.38 21.54
CA SER A 721 -36.97 -37.81 22.70
C SER A 721 -36.15 -37.91 23.99
N ASP A 722 -34.83 -38.10 23.89
CA ASP A 722 -33.91 -38.30 25.01
C ASP A 722 -33.15 -37.02 25.40
N ILE A 723 -33.62 -35.84 24.97
CA ILE A 723 -32.90 -34.58 25.19
C ILE A 723 -32.90 -34.21 26.69
N PRO A 724 -31.73 -33.97 27.29
CA PRO A 724 -31.64 -33.45 28.66
C PRO A 724 -32.30 -32.07 28.76
N ALA A 725 -32.92 -31.76 29.91
CA ALA A 725 -33.55 -30.46 30.14
C ALA A 725 -32.58 -29.28 29.97
N SER A 726 -31.30 -29.48 30.28
CA SER A 726 -30.22 -28.49 30.12
C SER A 726 -29.89 -28.16 28.66
N MET A 727 -30.37 -28.97 27.71
CA MET A 727 -30.19 -28.84 26.25
C MET A 727 -31.48 -28.37 25.55
N GLY A 728 -32.55 -28.09 26.31
CA GLY A 728 -33.78 -27.50 25.79
C GLY A 728 -33.66 -26.02 25.43
N TYR A 729 -34.62 -25.51 24.66
CA TYR A 729 -34.80 -24.08 24.41
C TYR A 729 -36.14 -23.61 25.00
N LYS A 730 -36.27 -22.30 25.21
CA LYS A 730 -37.54 -21.66 25.61
C LYS A 730 -38.10 -20.87 24.43
N THR A 731 -39.42 -20.86 24.30
CA THR A 731 -40.14 -20.05 23.31
C THR A 731 -40.70 -18.80 23.97
N VAL A 732 -40.39 -17.65 23.40
CA VAL A 732 -40.87 -16.33 23.85
C VAL A 732 -41.85 -15.79 22.82
N ASN A 733 -43.03 -15.37 23.26
CA ASN A 733 -44.05 -14.74 22.41
C ASN A 733 -43.84 -13.23 22.34
N VAL A 734 -43.99 -12.64 21.15
CA VAL A 734 -43.84 -11.20 20.90
C VAL A 734 -45.19 -10.59 20.58
N ALA A 735 -45.47 -9.42 21.15
CA ALA A 735 -46.68 -8.67 20.82
C ALA A 735 -46.63 -8.17 19.37
N LEU A 736 -47.67 -8.48 18.60
CA LEU A 736 -47.83 -8.02 17.22
C LEU A 736 -48.57 -6.67 17.22
N ALA A 737 -47.98 -5.64 16.58
CA ALA A 737 -48.67 -4.39 16.30
C ALA A 737 -49.13 -4.41 14.84
N GLN A 738 -50.45 -4.34 14.59
CA GLN A 738 -51.02 -4.35 13.22
C GLN A 738 -50.60 -5.57 12.37
N GLY A 739 -50.33 -6.71 13.01
CA GLY A 739 -49.90 -7.94 12.33
C GLY A 739 -48.39 -8.03 12.05
N VAL A 740 -47.61 -7.02 12.43
CA VAL A 740 -46.15 -6.99 12.30
C VAL A 740 -45.50 -7.14 13.68
N PRO A 741 -44.40 -7.92 13.81
CA PRO A 741 -43.67 -8.00 15.07
C PRO A 741 -43.17 -6.63 15.50
N THR A 742 -43.29 -6.30 16.78
CA THR A 742 -42.77 -5.03 17.34
C THR A 742 -41.24 -4.93 17.32
N VAL A 743 -40.55 -6.02 16.94
CA VAL A 743 -39.09 -6.12 16.85
C VAL A 743 -38.71 -6.65 15.46
N ASP A 744 -38.01 -5.82 14.67
CA ASP A 744 -37.64 -6.12 13.26
C ASP A 744 -36.80 -7.40 13.06
N THR A 745 -36.23 -7.94 14.14
CA THR A 745 -35.38 -9.15 14.11
C THR A 745 -36.11 -10.45 14.37
N VAL A 746 -37.44 -10.41 14.56
CA VAL A 746 -38.27 -11.59 14.81
C VAL A 746 -39.11 -11.87 13.57
N TRP A 747 -39.07 -13.11 13.07
CA TRP A 747 -40.02 -13.59 12.07
C TRP A 747 -41.24 -14.20 12.77
N GLY A 748 -42.44 -13.72 12.42
CA GLY A 748 -43.67 -14.19 13.04
C GLY A 748 -43.84 -13.72 14.50
N ALA A 749 -44.54 -14.50 15.33
CA ALA A 749 -44.93 -14.07 16.68
C ALA A 749 -44.05 -14.63 17.81
N GLN A 750 -43.01 -15.40 17.48
CA GLN A 750 -42.26 -16.18 18.47
C GLN A 750 -40.77 -16.23 18.14
N TYR A 751 -39.93 -16.36 19.18
CA TYR A 751 -38.51 -16.65 19.03
C TYR A 751 -38.00 -17.59 20.14
N HIS A 752 -36.82 -18.16 19.91
CA HIS A 752 -36.20 -19.15 20.80
C HIS A 752 -35.03 -18.54 21.57
N THR A 753 -34.96 -18.83 22.88
CA THR A 753 -33.78 -18.56 23.72
C THR A 753 -33.13 -19.87 24.16
N TYR A 754 -31.80 -19.84 24.26
CA TYR A 754 -30.97 -21.01 24.52
C TYR A 754 -30.02 -20.74 25.68
N ARG A 755 -29.51 -21.81 26.32
CA ARG A 755 -28.48 -21.71 27.36
C ARG A 755 -27.22 -21.02 26.84
N ASP A 756 -26.74 -21.45 25.68
CA ASP A 756 -25.51 -20.97 25.06
C ASP A 756 -25.52 -21.28 23.55
N ILE A 757 -24.49 -20.78 22.84
CA ILE A 757 -24.32 -20.98 21.39
C ILE A 757 -24.13 -22.44 20.98
N THR A 758 -23.66 -23.31 21.88
CA THR A 758 -23.51 -24.75 21.60
C THR A 758 -24.87 -25.40 21.50
N VAL A 759 -25.77 -25.09 22.45
CA VAL A 759 -27.15 -25.58 22.44
C VAL A 759 -27.89 -25.09 21.20
N SER A 760 -27.79 -23.79 20.88
CA SER A 760 -28.45 -23.24 19.68
C SER A 760 -27.92 -23.86 18.39
N SER A 761 -26.60 -24.05 18.27
CA SER A 761 -25.96 -24.70 17.13
C SER A 761 -26.41 -26.16 16.99
N PHE A 762 -26.53 -26.90 18.10
CA PHE A 762 -27.07 -28.27 18.09
C PHE A 762 -28.48 -28.32 17.49
N TRP A 763 -29.39 -27.46 17.96
CA TRP A 763 -30.76 -27.40 17.46
C TRP A 763 -30.81 -27.03 15.98
N ASN A 764 -30.02 -26.04 15.54
CA ASN A 764 -29.99 -25.63 14.15
C ASN A 764 -29.35 -26.68 13.23
N ASN A 765 -28.35 -27.42 13.70
CA ASN A 765 -27.77 -28.56 12.96
C ASN A 765 -28.78 -29.70 12.83
N TYR A 766 -29.52 -30.02 13.90
CA TYR A 766 -30.61 -30.99 13.86
C TYR A 766 -31.69 -30.58 12.85
N ARG A 767 -32.20 -29.34 12.94
CA ARG A 767 -33.23 -28.82 12.05
C ARG A 767 -32.78 -28.86 10.60
N SER A 768 -31.53 -28.46 10.34
CA SER A 768 -30.93 -28.48 9.01
C SER A 768 -30.82 -29.90 8.44
N ALA A 769 -30.33 -30.86 9.23
CA ALA A 769 -30.19 -32.25 8.81
C ALA A 769 -31.55 -32.91 8.53
N ARG A 770 -32.53 -32.68 9.42
CA ARG A 770 -33.89 -33.20 9.26
C ARG A 770 -34.58 -32.58 8.05
N LEU A 771 -34.40 -31.28 7.79
CA LEU A 771 -34.95 -30.60 6.62
C LEU A 771 -34.44 -31.24 5.31
N VAL A 772 -33.14 -31.51 5.21
CA VAL A 772 -32.54 -32.21 4.05
C VAL A 772 -33.12 -33.61 3.88
N LEU A 773 -33.28 -34.38 4.97
CA LEU A 773 -33.88 -35.72 4.94
C LEU A 773 -35.32 -35.70 4.42
N LEU A 774 -36.13 -34.76 4.91
CA LEU A 774 -37.54 -34.65 4.51
C LEU A 774 -37.68 -34.19 3.05
N GLU A 775 -36.82 -33.28 2.60
CA GLU A 775 -36.76 -32.88 1.18
C GLU A 775 -36.37 -34.06 0.28
N LEU A 776 -35.42 -34.90 0.69
CA LEU A 776 -35.08 -36.14 -0.02
C LEU A 776 -36.28 -37.11 -0.14
N ILE A 777 -37.08 -37.25 0.93
CA ILE A 777 -38.28 -38.10 0.92
C ILE A 777 -39.32 -37.53 -0.05
N VAL A 778 -39.56 -36.21 0.00
CA VAL A 778 -40.52 -35.52 -0.86
C VAL A 778 -40.16 -35.71 -2.34
N GLU A 779 -38.90 -35.52 -2.69
CA GLU A 779 -38.39 -35.67 -4.06
C GLU A 779 -38.49 -37.11 -4.55
N ALA A 780 -38.11 -38.09 -3.71
CA ALA A 780 -38.23 -39.50 -4.06
C ALA A 780 -39.70 -39.93 -4.26
N ILE A 781 -40.64 -39.43 -3.45
CA ILE A 781 -42.08 -39.66 -3.65
C ILE A 781 -42.58 -38.98 -4.94
N GLY A 782 -42.12 -37.76 -5.22
CA GLY A 782 -42.39 -37.05 -6.47
C GLY A 782 -41.97 -37.86 -7.70
N ALA A 783 -40.74 -38.38 -7.70
CA ALA A 783 -40.23 -39.24 -8.77
C ALA A 783 -41.07 -40.52 -8.97
N MET A 784 -41.54 -41.17 -7.90
CA MET A 784 -42.44 -42.32 -8.00
C MET A 784 -43.76 -41.98 -8.70
N ASN A 785 -44.33 -40.80 -8.40
CA ASN A 785 -45.59 -40.36 -9.00
C ASN A 785 -45.47 -40.02 -10.48
N ILE A 786 -44.31 -39.52 -10.91
CA ILE A 786 -44.02 -39.24 -12.33
C ILE A 786 -43.92 -40.55 -13.11
N HIS A 787 -43.22 -41.56 -12.58
CA HIS A 787 -43.02 -42.83 -13.27
C HIS A 787 -44.25 -43.74 -13.29
N PHE A 788 -45.17 -43.62 -12.32
CA PHE A 788 -46.42 -44.40 -12.26
C PHE A 788 -47.63 -43.50 -11.91
N PRO A 789 -48.11 -42.66 -12.84
CA PRO A 789 -49.21 -41.75 -12.60
C PRO A 789 -50.50 -42.54 -12.26
N GLY A 790 -51.11 -42.27 -11.11
CA GLY A 790 -52.38 -42.87 -10.69
C GLY A 790 -52.29 -44.11 -9.78
N ASN A 791 -51.08 -44.59 -9.43
CA ASN A 791 -50.88 -45.69 -8.47
C ASN A 791 -50.25 -45.21 -7.14
N THR A 792 -50.46 -43.95 -6.78
CA THR A 792 -49.96 -43.39 -5.52
C THR A 792 -50.77 -43.94 -4.35
N LYS A 793 -50.17 -44.80 -3.53
CA LYS A 793 -50.79 -45.28 -2.28
C LYS A 793 -51.20 -44.10 -1.40
N GLU A 794 -52.36 -44.17 -0.76
CA GLU A 794 -52.85 -43.14 0.19
C GLU A 794 -51.81 -42.83 1.28
N GLU A 795 -51.05 -43.86 1.70
CA GLU A 795 -49.93 -43.76 2.63
C GLU A 795 -48.84 -42.79 2.14
N HIS A 796 -48.48 -42.82 0.85
CA HIS A 796 -47.48 -41.91 0.28
C HIS A 796 -47.98 -40.46 0.23
N GLN A 797 -49.28 -40.26 -0.04
CA GLN A 797 -49.86 -38.91 -0.02
C GLN A 797 -49.94 -38.33 1.39
N HIS A 798 -50.25 -39.17 2.39
CA HIS A 798 -50.22 -38.78 3.79
C HIS A 798 -48.80 -38.38 4.21
N LEU A 799 -47.82 -39.25 3.94
CA LEU A 799 -46.41 -39.00 4.25
C LEU A 799 -45.91 -37.71 3.58
N LEU A 800 -46.27 -37.48 2.31
CA LEU A 800 -45.90 -36.25 1.59
C LEU A 800 -46.40 -35.00 2.30
N ARG A 801 -47.69 -34.96 2.70
CA ARG A 801 -48.28 -33.82 3.42
C ARG A 801 -47.61 -33.60 4.76
N GLU A 802 -47.29 -34.68 5.48
CA GLU A 802 -46.61 -34.63 6.76
C GLU A 802 -45.18 -34.06 6.63
N CYS A 803 -44.37 -34.59 5.70
CA CYS A 803 -43.03 -34.07 5.42
C CYS A 803 -43.06 -32.59 5.06
N GLN A 804 -43.97 -32.17 4.18
CA GLN A 804 -44.13 -30.75 3.79
C GLN A 804 -44.52 -29.85 4.96
N GLN A 805 -45.35 -30.34 5.90
CA GLN A 805 -45.73 -29.57 7.08
C GLN A 805 -44.59 -29.46 8.10
N ILE A 806 -43.84 -30.54 8.31
CA ILE A 806 -42.67 -30.53 9.20
C ILE A 806 -41.58 -29.64 8.62
N SER A 807 -41.28 -29.72 7.32
CA SER A 807 -40.26 -28.88 6.67
C SER A 807 -40.55 -27.39 6.83
N ARG A 808 -41.81 -26.96 6.66
CA ARG A 808 -42.22 -25.57 6.93
C ARG A 808 -41.93 -25.14 8.36
N ARG A 809 -42.29 -25.97 9.35
CA ARG A 809 -42.00 -25.69 10.77
C ARG A 809 -40.50 -25.62 11.06
N LEU A 810 -39.69 -26.50 10.46
CA LEU A 810 -38.23 -26.49 10.64
C LEU A 810 -37.59 -25.19 10.12
N VAL A 811 -38.05 -24.71 8.96
CA VAL A 811 -37.61 -23.42 8.39
C VAL A 811 -37.96 -22.26 9.33
N GLU A 812 -39.18 -22.23 9.86
CA GLU A 812 -39.62 -21.23 10.86
C GLU A 812 -38.81 -21.32 12.15
N ASP A 813 -38.53 -22.54 12.65
CA ASP A 813 -37.77 -22.77 13.89
C ASP A 813 -36.30 -22.34 13.79
N ILE A 814 -35.68 -22.49 12.60
CA ILE A 814 -34.35 -21.94 12.31
C ILE A 814 -34.39 -20.41 12.43
N CYS A 815 -35.41 -19.78 11.82
CA CYS A 815 -35.58 -18.33 11.85
C CYS A 815 -35.89 -17.82 13.27
N ALA A 816 -36.66 -18.58 14.07
CA ALA A 816 -36.91 -18.29 15.47
C ALA A 816 -35.64 -18.28 16.33
N SER A 817 -34.53 -18.90 15.88
CA SER A 817 -33.24 -18.84 16.58
C SER A 817 -32.47 -17.53 16.35
N VAL A 818 -32.85 -16.72 15.35
CA VAL A 818 -32.11 -15.51 14.92
C VAL A 818 -31.98 -14.47 16.05
N PRO A 819 -33.02 -14.12 16.82
CA PRO A 819 -32.91 -13.10 17.87
C PRO A 819 -31.87 -13.43 18.95
N PHE A 820 -31.74 -14.71 19.31
CA PHE A 820 -30.73 -15.18 20.25
C PHE A 820 -29.30 -14.94 19.73
N HIS A 821 -29.05 -15.26 18.46
CA HIS A 821 -27.72 -15.12 17.84
C HIS A 821 -27.37 -13.66 17.54
N LEU A 822 -28.35 -12.82 17.19
CA LEU A 822 -28.14 -11.42 16.79
C LEU A 822 -28.33 -10.40 17.91
N GLY A 823 -28.48 -10.83 19.17
CA GLY A 823 -28.46 -9.90 20.30
C GLY A 823 -29.78 -9.22 20.66
N SER A 824 -30.90 -9.59 20.04
CA SER A 824 -32.17 -8.82 20.11
C SER A 824 -33.21 -9.38 21.10
N VAL A 825 -32.76 -9.97 22.20
CA VAL A 825 -33.63 -10.59 23.22
C VAL A 825 -34.19 -9.51 24.16
N VAL A 826 -35.49 -9.57 24.44
CA VAL A 826 -36.16 -8.70 25.42
C VAL A 826 -35.88 -9.25 26.82
N ASP A 827 -35.48 -8.39 27.75
CA ASP A 827 -35.22 -8.78 29.14
C ASP A 827 -36.51 -9.26 29.83
N ASP A 828 -36.48 -10.47 30.41
CA ASP A 828 -37.63 -11.15 31.04
C ASP A 828 -38.15 -10.41 32.30
N SER A 829 -37.46 -9.36 32.76
CA SER A 829 -37.73 -8.64 34.01
C SER A 829 -39.02 -7.81 34.04
N HIS A 830 -39.80 -7.75 32.95
CA HIS A 830 -40.98 -6.89 32.84
C HIS A 830 -42.31 -7.57 32.48
N VAL A 831 -42.35 -8.89 32.21
CA VAL A 831 -43.58 -9.56 31.74
C VAL A 831 -44.55 -9.89 32.88
N ASP A 832 -44.08 -10.03 34.13
CA ASP A 832 -44.92 -10.41 35.28
C ASP A 832 -45.75 -9.28 35.90
N LYS A 833 -45.66 -8.04 35.42
CA LYS A 833 -46.41 -6.90 36.01
C LYS A 833 -47.74 -6.55 35.32
N PHE A 834 -48.13 -7.26 34.27
CA PHE A 834 -49.40 -6.98 33.56
C PHE A 834 -50.53 -7.99 33.84
N SER A 835 -50.34 -8.94 34.75
CA SER A 835 -51.41 -9.81 35.23
C SER A 835 -51.81 -9.42 36.67
N GLY A 836 -52.72 -8.45 36.79
CA GLY A 836 -53.16 -7.94 38.10
C GLY A 836 -54.34 -6.97 38.02
N SER A 837 -55.53 -7.53 37.85
CA SER A 837 -56.88 -7.03 38.16
C SER A 837 -57.08 -5.55 38.60
N THR A 838 -57.86 -4.84 37.78
CA THR A 838 -58.76 -3.71 38.04
C THR A 838 -59.11 -3.35 39.49
N THR A 839 -58.87 -2.09 39.88
CA THR A 839 -59.85 -1.22 40.56
C THR A 839 -59.48 0.26 40.40
N PHE A 840 -60.41 1.04 39.85
CA PHE A 840 -60.35 2.49 39.67
C PHE A 840 -60.44 3.22 41.02
N LYS A 841 -59.52 4.14 41.32
CA LYS A 841 -59.83 5.43 41.98
C LYS A 841 -58.92 6.55 41.48
N SER A 842 -59.59 7.67 41.19
CA SER A 842 -59.10 8.94 40.66
C SER A 842 -58.41 9.78 41.76
N SER A 843 -57.25 10.37 41.47
CA SER A 843 -57.02 11.82 41.53
C SER A 843 -55.57 12.18 41.20
N ASP A 844 -55.41 13.39 40.70
CA ASP A 844 -54.18 14.19 40.54
C ASP A 844 -53.49 14.16 39.17
N ALA A 845 -53.97 15.11 38.37
CA ALA A 845 -53.40 15.63 37.14
C ALA A 845 -52.03 16.32 37.37
N ASN A 846 -51.29 16.44 36.26
CA ASN A 846 -50.03 17.15 36.06
C ASN A 846 -48.72 16.44 36.44
N LYS A 847 -48.37 15.40 35.67
CA LYS A 847 -47.00 15.22 35.16
C LYS A 847 -47.01 14.65 33.73
N HIS A 848 -46.96 15.52 32.73
CA HIS A 848 -46.45 15.16 31.41
C HIS A 848 -44.94 14.91 31.52
N ARG A 849 -44.55 13.63 31.63
CA ARG A 849 -43.22 13.18 31.20
C ARG A 849 -43.37 11.82 30.55
N ALA A 850 -43.05 11.78 29.26
CA ALA A 850 -43.11 10.61 28.40
C ALA A 850 -42.62 9.33 29.12
N SER A 851 -43.51 8.35 29.20
CA SER A 851 -43.15 6.96 29.44
C SER A 851 -42.19 6.53 28.34
N LYS A 852 -40.91 6.38 28.70
CA LYS A 852 -39.89 5.81 27.82
C LYS A 852 -40.31 4.38 27.43
N PRO A 853 -40.07 3.94 26.18
CA PRO A 853 -40.24 2.54 25.79
C PRO A 853 -39.25 1.66 26.59
N PRO A 854 -39.54 0.36 26.77
CA PRO A 854 -38.67 -0.56 27.50
C PRO A 854 -37.26 -0.52 26.89
N HIS A 855 -36.27 -0.27 27.73
CA HIS A 855 -34.87 -0.17 27.34
C HIS A 855 -34.35 -1.54 26.88
N LEU A 856 -33.91 -1.65 25.62
CA LEU A 856 -32.95 -2.68 25.20
C LEU A 856 -31.62 -2.39 25.92
N SER A 857 -31.16 -3.30 26.76
CA SER A 857 -29.84 -3.23 27.40
C SER A 857 -28.74 -3.50 26.38
N SER A 858 -28.34 -2.46 25.66
CA SER A 858 -27.14 -2.43 24.83
C SER A 858 -25.98 -1.83 25.63
N GLU A 859 -25.49 -2.54 26.65
CA GLU A 859 -24.25 -2.17 27.36
C GLU A 859 -23.10 -3.11 26.95
N SER A 860 -22.70 -3.01 25.68
CA SER A 860 -21.35 -3.34 25.21
C SER A 860 -21.06 -2.44 24.01
N PRO A 861 -19.89 -1.78 23.93
CA PRO A 861 -19.51 -1.03 22.73
C PRO A 861 -19.40 -1.92 21.48
N PHE A 862 -19.39 -3.24 21.66
CA PHE A 862 -19.51 -4.26 20.63
C PHE A 862 -20.86 -4.98 20.79
N GLY A 863 -21.90 -4.45 20.16
CA GLY A 863 -23.24 -5.04 20.15
C GLY A 863 -23.26 -6.40 19.45
N ALA A 864 -23.94 -7.39 20.07
CA ALA A 864 -24.14 -8.78 19.63
C ALA A 864 -22.86 -9.57 19.25
N PRO A 865 -22.57 -10.72 19.91
CA PRO A 865 -21.33 -11.45 19.65
C PRO A 865 -21.28 -11.97 18.20
N ALA A 866 -20.23 -11.61 17.46
CA ALA A 866 -20.04 -12.02 16.07
C ALA A 866 -20.00 -13.55 15.86
N ALA A 867 -19.67 -14.31 16.92
CA ALA A 867 -19.88 -15.75 17.01
C ALA A 867 -21.30 -16.20 16.63
N GLY A 868 -22.33 -15.46 17.05
CA GLY A 868 -23.72 -15.76 16.76
C GLY A 868 -24.02 -15.71 15.26
N GLY A 869 -23.55 -14.66 14.58
CA GLY A 869 -23.64 -14.56 13.12
C GLY A 869 -22.90 -15.71 12.42
N PHE A 870 -21.68 -16.02 12.89
CA PHE A 870 -20.86 -17.10 12.32
C PHE A 870 -21.55 -18.48 12.42
N ALA A 871 -22.19 -18.78 13.56
CA ALA A 871 -22.92 -20.03 13.75
C ALA A 871 -24.22 -20.13 12.92
N LEU A 872 -24.80 -18.99 12.53
CA LEU A 872 -26.14 -18.91 11.94
C LEU A 872 -26.15 -18.83 10.40
N MET A 873 -25.05 -18.40 9.77
CA MET A 873 -24.97 -18.22 8.31
C MET A 873 -25.44 -19.45 7.51
N TRP A 874 -24.89 -20.63 7.81
CA TRP A 874 -25.23 -21.87 7.12
C TRP A 874 -26.68 -22.32 7.37
N PRO A 875 -27.20 -22.38 8.61
CA PRO A 875 -28.62 -22.64 8.85
C PRO A 875 -29.56 -21.70 8.09
N LEU A 876 -29.23 -20.40 7.99
CA LEU A 876 -30.03 -19.44 7.23
C LEU A 876 -30.00 -19.71 5.72
N LEU A 877 -28.83 -19.99 5.15
CA LEU A 877 -28.73 -20.38 3.74
C LEU A 877 -29.55 -21.65 3.45
N ILE A 878 -29.45 -22.64 4.33
CA ILE A 878 -30.23 -23.88 4.29
C ILE A 878 -31.74 -23.62 4.31
N ALA A 879 -32.20 -22.73 5.19
CA ALA A 879 -33.60 -22.36 5.29
C ALA A 879 -34.07 -21.56 4.07
N ALA A 880 -33.25 -20.65 3.54
CA ALA A 880 -33.58 -19.83 2.37
C ALA A 880 -33.67 -20.66 1.08
N ASP A 881 -32.77 -21.63 0.91
CA ASP A 881 -32.73 -22.53 -0.25
C ASP A 881 -33.83 -23.59 -0.23
N SER A 882 -34.50 -23.77 0.91
CA SER A 882 -35.63 -24.68 1.01
C SER A 882 -36.80 -24.20 0.14
N GLY A 883 -37.42 -25.14 -0.58
CA GLY A 883 -38.65 -24.90 -1.33
C GLY A 883 -39.83 -24.45 -0.45
N TYR A 884 -39.71 -24.59 0.88
CA TYR A 884 -40.74 -24.25 1.86
C TYR A 884 -40.62 -22.85 2.45
N ALA A 885 -39.54 -22.10 2.16
CA ALA A 885 -39.44 -20.69 2.54
C ALA A 885 -40.25 -19.82 1.55
N PRO A 886 -41.31 -19.12 2.00
CA PRO A 886 -42.03 -18.18 1.14
C PRO A 886 -41.13 -16.99 0.76
N ARG A 887 -41.50 -16.25 -0.30
CA ARG A 887 -40.68 -15.15 -0.84
C ARG A 887 -40.38 -14.08 0.22
N GLU A 888 -41.36 -13.78 1.06
CA GLU A 888 -41.26 -12.81 2.15
C GLU A 888 -40.25 -13.27 3.21
N LEU A 889 -40.28 -14.56 3.56
CA LEU A 889 -39.33 -15.14 4.50
C LEU A 889 -37.92 -15.19 3.92
N ARG A 890 -37.75 -15.57 2.64
CA ARG A 890 -36.44 -15.52 1.98
C ARG A 890 -35.88 -14.11 1.98
N SER A 891 -36.70 -13.11 1.66
CA SER A 891 -36.31 -11.70 1.76
C SER A 891 -35.86 -11.36 3.18
N TRP A 892 -36.61 -11.76 4.20
CA TRP A 892 -36.22 -11.55 5.59
C TRP A 892 -34.89 -12.24 5.97
N ILE A 893 -34.65 -13.47 5.49
CA ILE A 893 -33.38 -14.19 5.69
C ILE A 893 -32.22 -13.44 5.01
N ILE A 894 -32.41 -12.93 3.79
CA ILE A 894 -31.42 -12.10 3.08
C ILE A 894 -31.03 -10.89 3.92
N HIS A 895 -32.02 -10.19 4.52
CA HIS A 895 -31.74 -9.06 5.42
C HIS A 895 -30.96 -9.49 6.67
N CYS A 896 -31.21 -10.69 7.21
CA CYS A 896 -30.43 -11.23 8.32
C CYS A 896 -28.98 -11.49 7.92
N LEU A 897 -28.74 -12.08 6.75
CA LEU A 897 -27.40 -12.31 6.20
C LEU A 897 -26.66 -10.98 5.91
N ASP A 898 -27.35 -9.99 5.35
CA ASP A 898 -26.81 -8.64 5.16
C ASP A 898 -26.40 -8.02 6.49
N LYS A 899 -27.27 -8.13 7.51
CA LYS A 899 -26.97 -7.63 8.85
C LYS A 899 -25.71 -8.30 9.41
N ILE A 900 -25.59 -9.63 9.32
CA ILE A 900 -24.39 -10.36 9.75
C ILE A 900 -23.16 -9.83 9.02
N GLY A 901 -23.23 -9.67 7.70
CA GLY A 901 -22.08 -9.21 6.92
C GLY A 901 -21.66 -7.78 7.23
N HIS A 902 -22.61 -6.85 7.27
CA HIS A 902 -22.34 -5.43 7.48
C HIS A 902 -22.01 -5.08 8.93
N SER A 903 -22.69 -5.67 9.92
CA SER A 903 -22.49 -5.30 11.33
C SER A 903 -21.37 -6.08 12.02
N MET A 904 -21.10 -7.31 11.56
CA MET A 904 -20.10 -8.20 12.18
C MET A 904 -18.83 -8.35 11.33
N GLY A 905 -18.78 -7.73 10.14
CA GLY A 905 -17.63 -7.78 9.24
C GLY A 905 -17.40 -9.16 8.60
N ILE A 906 -18.45 -9.96 8.42
CA ILE A 906 -18.38 -11.32 7.88
C ILE A 906 -18.83 -11.32 6.41
N ASN A 907 -17.91 -11.04 5.48
CA ASN A 907 -18.30 -10.85 4.08
C ASN A 907 -18.88 -12.11 3.41
N GLN A 908 -18.60 -13.33 3.91
CA GLN A 908 -19.25 -14.54 3.41
C GLN A 908 -20.78 -14.50 3.55
N ALA A 909 -21.31 -13.84 4.60
CA ALA A 909 -22.75 -13.67 4.76
C ALA A 909 -23.35 -12.82 3.61
N LEU A 910 -22.61 -11.81 3.14
CA LEU A 910 -23.02 -10.98 2.00
C LEU A 910 -23.02 -11.79 0.70
N ALA A 911 -22.02 -12.66 0.51
CA ALA A 911 -21.97 -13.56 -0.64
C ALA A 911 -23.12 -14.58 -0.61
N MET A 912 -23.45 -15.14 0.55
CA MET A 912 -24.62 -16.01 0.72
C MET A 912 -25.93 -15.26 0.44
N ALA A 913 -26.09 -14.03 0.94
CA ALA A 913 -27.25 -13.19 0.66
C ALA A 913 -27.41 -12.96 -0.85
N GLN A 914 -26.30 -12.74 -1.56
CA GLN A 914 -26.29 -12.55 -3.01
C GLN A 914 -26.73 -13.81 -3.77
N LEU A 915 -26.23 -15.00 -3.40
CA LEU A 915 -26.68 -16.26 -4.01
C LEU A 915 -28.19 -16.45 -3.88
N VAL A 916 -28.76 -16.17 -2.70
CA VAL A 916 -30.20 -16.28 -2.47
C VAL A 916 -30.98 -15.25 -3.31
N ARG A 917 -30.45 -14.04 -3.52
CA ARG A 917 -31.06 -13.03 -4.43
C ARG A 917 -31.05 -13.46 -5.89
N GLU A 918 -29.96 -14.09 -6.32
CA GLU A 918 -29.78 -14.59 -7.69
C GLU A 918 -30.64 -15.83 -7.96
N GLY A 919 -31.14 -16.49 -6.91
CA GLY A 919 -31.95 -17.71 -7.03
C GLY A 919 -31.13 -18.95 -7.33
N GLU A 920 -29.81 -18.89 -7.09
CA GLU A 920 -28.89 -20.00 -7.29
C GLU A 920 -29.16 -21.09 -6.24
N SER A 921 -29.54 -22.29 -6.68
CA SER A 921 -29.83 -23.40 -5.77
C SER A 921 -28.53 -24.09 -5.32
N THR A 922 -28.09 -23.83 -4.08
CA THR A 922 -26.89 -24.53 -3.54
C THR A 922 -27.15 -26.01 -3.23
N ARG A 923 -28.42 -26.42 -3.31
CA ARG A 923 -28.88 -27.80 -3.18
C ARG A 923 -29.47 -28.34 -4.48
N ALA A 924 -28.97 -27.90 -5.64
CA ALA A 924 -29.43 -28.36 -6.95
C ALA A 924 -29.50 -29.90 -7.11
N TRP A 925 -28.73 -30.64 -6.32
CA TRP A 925 -28.75 -32.10 -6.26
C TRP A 925 -30.01 -32.73 -5.65
N LEU A 926 -30.85 -31.94 -4.96
CA LEU A 926 -32.18 -32.36 -4.55
C LEU A 926 -33.16 -32.31 -5.72
N SER A 927 -32.86 -31.63 -6.83
CA SER A 927 -33.75 -31.52 -7.98
C SER A 927 -33.37 -32.52 -9.10
N PRO A 928 -34.35 -33.22 -9.73
CA PRO A 928 -34.08 -34.21 -10.79
C PRO A 928 -33.35 -33.66 -12.03
N GLU A 929 -33.43 -32.34 -12.26
CA GLU A 929 -33.00 -31.68 -13.50
C GLU A 929 -31.48 -31.55 -13.66
N TYR A 930 -30.69 -31.77 -12.60
CA TYR A 930 -29.24 -31.53 -12.62
C TYR A 930 -28.35 -32.79 -12.54
N SER A 931 -28.95 -33.99 -12.57
CA SER A 931 -28.23 -35.27 -12.43
C SER A 931 -27.77 -35.89 -13.76
N SER A 932 -27.95 -35.23 -14.91
CA SER A 932 -27.31 -35.69 -16.16
C SER A 932 -25.96 -35.01 -16.35
N PRO A 933 -24.86 -35.77 -16.60
CA PRO A 933 -23.63 -35.16 -17.03
C PRO A 933 -23.88 -34.49 -18.38
N LYS A 934 -23.71 -33.16 -18.47
CA LYS A 934 -23.58 -32.49 -19.77
C LYS A 934 -22.45 -33.18 -20.52
N ARG A 935 -22.80 -34.00 -21.51
CA ARG A 935 -21.86 -34.40 -22.56
C ARG A 935 -21.59 -33.13 -23.34
N ASP A 936 -20.37 -32.62 -23.26
CA ASP A 936 -19.90 -31.62 -24.22
C ASP A 936 -20.06 -32.19 -25.62
N GLY A 937 -20.97 -31.60 -26.39
CA GLY A 937 -21.21 -31.99 -27.76
C GLY A 937 -22.65 -31.72 -28.21
N GLN A 938 -22.79 -30.66 -29.01
CA GLN A 938 -23.94 -30.28 -29.82
C GLN A 938 -25.08 -29.56 -29.08
N GLU A 939 -25.12 -28.24 -29.29
CA GLU A 939 -26.33 -27.62 -29.82
C GLU A 939 -25.93 -26.59 -30.87
N GLY A 940 -26.25 -26.89 -32.13
CA GLY A 940 -26.19 -25.95 -33.23
C GLY A 940 -27.39 -25.02 -33.18
N GLY A 941 -27.14 -23.74 -33.38
CA GLY A 941 -28.16 -22.70 -33.56
C GLY A 941 -27.64 -21.66 -34.53
N SER A 942 -27.89 -21.90 -35.82
CA SER A 942 -27.68 -21.01 -36.96
C SER A 942 -27.96 -19.53 -36.67
N TRP A 943 -26.95 -18.67 -36.78
CA TRP A 943 -27.11 -17.25 -37.06
C TRP A 943 -26.09 -16.79 -38.12
N ASN A 944 -26.62 -16.08 -39.11
CA ASN A 944 -26.07 -15.81 -40.43
C ASN A 944 -24.76 -15.02 -40.46
N GLU A 945 -23.78 -15.53 -41.23
CA GLU A 945 -22.73 -14.74 -41.86
C GLU A 945 -23.31 -13.89 -43.00
N ALA A 946 -23.75 -12.66 -42.69
CA ALA A 946 -23.97 -11.63 -43.70
C ALA A 946 -24.00 -10.24 -43.04
N GLU A 947 -22.85 -9.78 -42.55
CA GLU A 947 -22.51 -8.35 -42.41
C GLU A 947 -21.05 -8.23 -41.95
N ALA A 948 -20.14 -8.48 -42.88
CA ALA A 948 -18.76 -8.01 -42.84
C ALA A 948 -18.48 -7.28 -44.15
N LEU A 949 -18.95 -6.03 -44.19
CA LEU A 949 -18.30 -4.90 -44.87
C LEU A 949 -18.01 -3.84 -43.82
#